data_AF-A0A5A8D0N2-F1
#
_entry.id   AF-A0A5A8D0N2-F1
#
_cell.length_a   1.000
_cell.length_b   1.000
_cell.length_c   1.000
_cell.angle_alpha   90.00
_cell.angle_beta   90.00
_cell.angle_gamma   90.00
#
_symmetry.space_group_name_H-M   'P 1'
#
loop_
_entity.id
_entity.type
_entity.pdbx_description
1 polymer ?
#
loop_
_entity_poly.entity_id
_entity_poly.type
_entity_poly.pdbx_seq_one_letter_code
_entity_poly.pdbx_strand_id
1 'polypeptide(L)'
;MTLVGPRTTQLRLIARDRMVLAPGASIRAQGVGYGSNARHPSCSDGGARNGGMHGGGPEGKTCGDYEWPVLAGAGGSSGQHDGGSGGGSVMLVCNATESSAMELNGTVSVDGQSGRAFTSGSGSASGGGAGGSLLVVASRLSGSGTLSADGGAGADGYETDDSNGGSGGRIAIHAYQPSRSDFTGTVRARAGPAYGSWSPQAAAGTVYWCDGRVSESEAALEGEANAHRCGVRRLELDNGDLPETPYYPQLSIAGGRRRFVIDELHLETATNLSVQAPPDFDSVAAPGDRTSLSVSRMSGPGLSGSPLVAKNGTDWALGPDPALPVDEPFLLDLHSVGVEPLGRLKLASVTVTRRGMSLTVRGELTGVESLTLDRGTKAHLTSSGGSWVANVTDDTTGWKGWACAAERAACAVQTNGSIVRERGWYAFARLQLSGDASLVLDAGVQSLAAAELSMQGAATMTALGPRTTQLRLIARDRLILAPGASIRAQGVGYGSNARHPSCSDGGARNGGMHGGGPEGKTCGDYEWPVLAGAGGSSGQHDGGSGGGSVMLVCNATESSAMELNGTVSVDGQSGRAFTSGSGSASGGGAGGSLLVVASRLSGSGTLSADGGAGADGYSTLDSNGGSGGRIAIHAYQPSRSDFTGTVRARAGPAYGSWSPQAAAGTVYWCDGRVSESEAALEGEANAHRCGVRRLELDNGDLPETPYYPQLSIAGGRRRDRDESVGSGAA
;
A
#
# COMPACT_ATOMS: atom_id res chain seq x y z
N MET A 1 29.78 -37.05 -16.46
CA MET A 1 30.49 -37.27 -15.19
C MET A 1 29.53 -37.14 -14.02
N THR A 2 29.77 -37.92 -12.97
CA THR A 2 29.00 -37.87 -11.72
C THR A 2 29.97 -37.63 -10.58
N LEU A 3 29.70 -36.64 -9.74
CA LEU A 3 30.48 -36.39 -8.53
C LEU A 3 30.02 -37.33 -7.42
N VAL A 4 30.95 -37.66 -6.51
CA VAL A 4 30.66 -38.40 -5.28
C VAL A 4 30.90 -37.45 -4.11
N GLY A 5 29.91 -37.36 -3.22
CA GLY A 5 29.90 -36.47 -2.05
C GLY A 5 30.15 -37.19 -0.72
N PRO A 6 30.16 -36.44 0.40
CA PRO A 6 29.91 -35.00 0.47
C PRO A 6 31.11 -34.14 0.01
N ARG A 7 30.82 -33.01 -0.62
CA ARG A 7 31.73 -32.03 -1.22
C ARG A 7 31.14 -30.63 -1.05
N THR A 8 31.75 -29.85 -0.18
CA THR A 8 31.34 -28.45 0.08
C THR A 8 32.14 -27.44 -0.75
N THR A 9 33.20 -27.88 -1.42
CA THR A 9 34.04 -27.07 -2.33
C THR A 9 33.50 -27.10 -3.76
N GLN A 10 33.58 -25.96 -4.45
CA GLN A 10 33.14 -25.85 -5.85
C GLN A 10 34.03 -26.65 -6.81
N LEU A 11 33.42 -27.48 -7.65
CA LEU A 11 34.09 -28.08 -8.81
C LEU A 11 34.21 -27.04 -9.92
N ARG A 12 35.43 -26.79 -10.40
CA ARG A 12 35.69 -25.86 -11.51
C ARG A 12 36.10 -26.64 -12.75
N LEU A 13 35.32 -26.49 -13.83
CA LEU A 13 35.64 -27.02 -15.15
C LEU A 13 35.97 -25.83 -16.06
N ILE A 14 37.21 -25.78 -16.54
CA ILE A 14 37.73 -24.65 -17.31
C ILE A 14 38.18 -25.16 -18.67
N ALA A 15 37.64 -24.56 -19.72
CA ALA A 15 38.11 -24.73 -21.09
C ALA A 15 38.59 -23.37 -21.63
N ARG A 16 39.62 -23.39 -22.48
CA ARG A 16 40.15 -22.16 -23.08
C ARG A 16 39.28 -21.71 -24.26
N ASP A 17 39.16 -22.57 -25.27
CA ASP A 17 38.60 -22.17 -26.57
C ASP A 17 37.18 -22.73 -26.79
N ARG A 18 36.91 -23.98 -26.39
CA ARG A 18 35.60 -24.61 -26.56
C ARG A 18 35.25 -25.55 -25.42
N MET A 19 34.03 -25.43 -24.89
CA MET A 19 33.41 -26.39 -23.97
C MET A 19 32.11 -26.89 -24.59
N VAL A 20 31.97 -28.20 -24.78
CA VAL A 20 30.77 -28.81 -25.35
C VAL A 20 30.24 -29.87 -24.39
N LEU A 21 28.97 -29.71 -24.00
CA LEU A 21 28.19 -30.76 -23.36
C LEU A 21 27.12 -31.22 -24.35
N ALA A 22 27.40 -32.31 -25.06
CA ALA A 22 26.52 -32.83 -26.11
C ALA A 22 25.17 -33.34 -25.56
N PRO A 23 24.14 -33.50 -26.41
CA PRO A 23 22.89 -34.14 -26.02
C PRO A 23 23.14 -35.52 -25.36
N GLY A 24 22.46 -35.79 -24.25
CA GLY A 24 22.64 -37.03 -23.46
C GLY A 24 23.87 -37.05 -22.54
N ALA A 25 24.83 -36.13 -22.73
CA ALA A 25 25.93 -35.97 -21.77
C ALA A 25 25.43 -35.27 -20.51
N SER A 26 26.04 -35.59 -19.36
CA SER A 26 25.63 -34.97 -18.09
C SER A 26 26.80 -34.67 -17.14
N ILE A 27 26.64 -33.61 -16.36
CA ILE A 27 27.45 -33.27 -15.19
C ILE A 27 26.48 -33.33 -14.00
N ARG A 28 26.59 -34.38 -13.17
CA ARG A 28 25.70 -34.59 -12.03
C ARG A 28 26.44 -34.40 -10.72
N ALA A 29 26.05 -33.39 -9.96
CA ALA A 29 26.46 -33.11 -8.60
C ALA A 29 25.22 -33.11 -7.68
N GLN A 30 24.39 -34.14 -7.80
CA GLN A 30 23.14 -34.28 -7.07
C GLN A 30 23.38 -34.84 -5.66
N GLY A 31 22.91 -34.14 -4.63
CA GLY A 31 23.07 -34.57 -3.24
C GLY A 31 24.50 -34.72 -2.77
N VAL A 32 25.46 -34.10 -3.46
CA VAL A 32 26.88 -34.18 -3.08
C VAL A 32 27.31 -33.03 -2.18
N GLY A 33 26.42 -32.11 -1.82
CA GLY A 33 26.67 -30.96 -0.96
C GLY A 33 26.76 -31.33 0.52
N TYR A 34 26.14 -30.51 1.38
CA TYR A 34 26.08 -30.81 2.81
C TYR A 34 25.13 -31.99 3.09
N GLY A 35 25.53 -32.87 4.00
CA GLY A 35 24.71 -34.00 4.45
C GLY A 35 23.63 -33.59 5.46
N SER A 36 22.90 -34.58 5.97
CA SER A 36 21.84 -34.45 7.00
C SER A 36 22.24 -33.49 8.14
N ASN A 37 21.35 -32.55 8.48
CA ASN A 37 21.54 -31.51 9.49
C ASN A 37 22.79 -30.61 9.33
N ALA A 38 23.47 -30.68 8.18
CA ALA A 38 24.66 -29.88 7.91
C ALA A 38 24.36 -28.77 6.90
N ARG A 39 25.04 -27.64 7.06
CA ARG A 39 24.86 -26.45 6.22
C ARG A 39 26.09 -25.55 6.27
N HIS A 40 26.15 -24.62 5.33
CA HIS A 40 27.04 -23.47 5.47
C HIS A 40 26.53 -22.58 6.62
N PRO A 41 27.41 -21.98 7.45
CA PRO A 41 26.98 -21.18 8.61
C PRO A 41 26.04 -20.02 8.29
N SER A 42 26.12 -19.46 7.07
CA SER A 42 25.26 -18.38 6.61
C SER A 42 23.87 -18.84 6.15
N CYS A 43 23.66 -20.13 5.90
CA CYS A 43 22.34 -20.68 5.57
C CYS A 43 21.55 -20.93 6.84
N SER A 44 20.23 -20.87 6.80
CA SER A 44 19.39 -21.30 7.93
C SER A 44 19.38 -22.81 8.10
N ASP A 45 19.19 -23.28 9.33
CA ASP A 45 18.93 -24.71 9.61
C ASP A 45 17.51 -25.13 9.24
N GLY A 46 16.62 -24.18 8.94
CA GLY A 46 15.23 -24.45 8.59
C GLY A 46 14.39 -24.92 9.78
N GLY A 47 14.98 -25.47 10.84
CA GLY A 47 14.29 -26.08 11.98
C GLY A 47 13.99 -27.57 11.77
N ALA A 48 13.54 -28.25 12.81
CA ALA A 48 13.28 -29.70 12.78
C ALA A 48 12.24 -30.09 11.71
N ARG A 49 12.47 -31.23 11.03
CA ARG A 49 11.62 -31.80 9.96
C ARG A 49 11.47 -30.94 8.70
N ASN A 50 12.24 -29.86 8.58
CA ASN A 50 12.30 -29.03 7.39
C ASN A 50 13.35 -29.50 6.39
N GLY A 51 13.11 -29.19 5.11
CA GLY A 51 14.12 -29.34 4.08
C GLY A 51 15.25 -28.32 4.23
N GLY A 52 16.38 -28.62 3.60
CA GLY A 52 17.53 -27.72 3.57
C GLY A 52 17.17 -26.40 2.91
N MET A 53 17.78 -25.30 3.39
CA MET A 53 17.59 -23.95 2.87
C MET A 53 18.85 -23.46 2.12
N HIS A 54 18.66 -22.84 0.97
CA HIS A 54 19.72 -22.23 0.16
C HIS A 54 19.24 -20.94 -0.51
N GLY A 55 18.73 -21.00 -1.74
CA GLY A 55 18.26 -19.83 -2.52
C GLY A 55 16.89 -19.31 -2.10
N GLY A 56 16.08 -20.16 -1.46
CA GLY A 56 14.76 -19.83 -0.93
C GLY A 56 14.62 -20.20 0.55
N GLY A 57 13.80 -19.46 1.30
CA GLY A 57 13.59 -19.74 2.72
C GLY A 57 12.86 -18.63 3.50
N PRO A 58 12.83 -18.72 4.85
CA PRO A 58 12.28 -17.67 5.70
C PRO A 58 12.98 -16.31 5.47
N GLU A 59 12.28 -15.21 5.72
CA GLU A 59 12.79 -13.85 5.57
C GLU A 59 14.15 -13.67 6.28
N GLY A 60 15.18 -13.19 5.57
CA GLY A 60 16.49 -12.94 6.16
C GLY A 60 17.36 -14.19 6.36
N LYS A 61 16.94 -15.35 5.85
CA LYS A 61 17.50 -16.67 6.24
C LYS A 61 18.07 -17.50 5.08
N THR A 62 18.07 -16.98 3.86
CA THR A 62 18.74 -17.60 2.70
C THR A 62 20.23 -17.28 2.67
N CYS A 63 20.98 -18.00 1.84
CA CYS A 63 22.44 -17.87 1.75
C CYS A 63 22.94 -18.00 0.33
N GLY A 64 24.20 -17.58 0.12
CA GLY A 64 24.86 -17.68 -1.17
C GLY A 64 24.56 -16.48 -2.05
N ASP A 65 25.58 -16.04 -2.78
CA ASP A 65 25.46 -14.94 -3.73
C ASP A 65 24.60 -15.38 -4.93
N TYR A 66 23.57 -14.60 -5.31
CA TYR A 66 22.74 -14.90 -6.48
C TYR A 66 23.39 -14.53 -7.80
N GLU A 67 24.33 -13.58 -7.80
CA GLU A 67 25.09 -13.16 -8.98
C GLU A 67 26.32 -14.06 -9.17
N TRP A 68 26.91 -14.55 -8.09
CA TRP A 68 28.11 -15.40 -8.14
C TRP A 68 28.05 -16.60 -7.17
N PRO A 69 27.17 -17.58 -7.41
CA PRO A 69 26.88 -18.68 -6.48
C PRO A 69 28.05 -19.67 -6.39
N VAL A 70 28.53 -19.90 -5.17
CA VAL A 70 29.66 -20.83 -4.89
C VAL A 70 29.35 -21.85 -3.80
N LEU A 71 28.27 -21.67 -3.03
CA LEU A 71 27.97 -22.51 -1.87
C LEU A 71 27.23 -23.80 -2.26
N ALA A 72 27.64 -24.93 -1.70
CA ALA A 72 26.85 -26.16 -1.80
C ALA A 72 25.51 -26.02 -1.05
N GLY A 73 24.50 -26.78 -1.49
CA GLY A 73 23.17 -26.86 -0.88
C GLY A 73 23.24 -27.44 0.54
N ALA A 74 22.40 -26.93 1.44
CA ALA A 74 22.23 -27.48 2.78
C ALA A 74 21.52 -28.84 2.74
N GLY A 75 21.85 -29.73 3.68
CA GLY A 75 21.11 -30.96 3.87
C GLY A 75 19.79 -30.73 4.60
N GLY A 76 18.82 -31.61 4.37
CA GLY A 76 17.56 -31.63 5.09
C GLY A 76 17.73 -32.05 6.55
N SER A 77 16.73 -31.73 7.37
CA SER A 77 16.71 -32.18 8.76
C SER A 77 16.46 -33.68 8.88
N SER A 78 17.12 -34.33 9.85
CA SER A 78 16.88 -35.74 10.16
C SER A 78 15.51 -35.95 10.80
N GLY A 79 14.82 -37.00 10.37
CA GLY A 79 13.72 -37.61 11.12
C GLY A 79 14.22 -38.84 11.86
N GLN A 80 13.57 -39.98 11.62
CA GLN A 80 14.09 -41.30 11.99
C GLN A 80 15.21 -41.80 11.05
N HIS A 81 15.41 -41.11 9.94
CA HIS A 81 16.52 -41.31 9.02
C HIS A 81 17.30 -40.01 8.82
N ASP A 82 18.45 -40.12 8.17
CA ASP A 82 19.18 -38.96 7.69
C ASP A 82 18.35 -38.20 6.65
N GLY A 83 18.37 -36.87 6.76
CA GLY A 83 17.79 -35.98 5.76
C GLY A 83 18.51 -36.08 4.42
N GLY A 84 17.81 -35.69 3.36
CA GLY A 84 18.37 -35.65 2.01
C GLY A 84 19.57 -34.71 1.95
N SER A 85 20.65 -35.14 1.30
CA SER A 85 21.83 -34.30 1.14
C SER A 85 21.57 -33.16 0.16
N GLY A 86 22.15 -31.98 0.40
CA GLY A 86 22.02 -30.83 -0.49
C GLY A 86 22.80 -31.00 -1.79
N GLY A 87 22.51 -30.17 -2.79
CA GLY A 87 23.18 -30.17 -4.08
C GLY A 87 24.63 -29.69 -4.03
N GLY A 88 25.45 -30.10 -5.00
CA GLY A 88 26.84 -29.67 -5.09
C GLY A 88 27.03 -28.22 -5.57
N SER A 89 28.29 -27.80 -5.70
CA SER A 89 28.67 -26.51 -6.29
C SER A 89 29.52 -26.74 -7.54
N VAL A 90 29.08 -26.24 -8.70
CA VAL A 90 29.73 -26.43 -10.00
C VAL A 90 29.94 -25.09 -10.70
N MET A 91 31.14 -24.87 -11.24
CA MET A 91 31.49 -23.72 -12.08
C MET A 91 31.99 -24.19 -13.44
N LEU A 92 31.38 -23.68 -14.51
CA LEU A 92 31.79 -23.89 -15.90
C LEU A 92 32.39 -22.59 -16.44
N VAL A 93 33.59 -22.65 -17.02
CA VAL A 93 34.30 -21.48 -17.53
C VAL A 93 34.81 -21.73 -18.93
N CYS A 94 34.41 -20.88 -19.89
CA CYS A 94 34.92 -20.84 -21.26
C CYS A 94 34.89 -19.39 -21.76
N ASN A 95 35.82 -18.57 -21.27
CA ASN A 95 35.85 -17.13 -21.52
C ASN A 95 37.26 -16.57 -21.78
N ALA A 96 38.19 -17.38 -22.29
CA ALA A 96 39.58 -16.96 -22.47
C ALA A 96 39.76 -15.91 -23.58
N THR A 97 38.88 -15.91 -24.59
CA THR A 97 38.88 -14.98 -25.72
C THR A 97 37.43 -14.66 -26.12
N GLU A 98 37.19 -13.58 -26.86
CA GLU A 98 35.85 -13.25 -27.37
C GLU A 98 35.24 -14.31 -28.28
N SER A 99 36.06 -15.20 -28.86
CA SER A 99 35.63 -16.33 -29.67
C SER A 99 35.44 -17.63 -28.89
N SER A 100 35.77 -17.66 -27.59
CA SER A 100 35.58 -18.83 -26.74
C SER A 100 34.10 -19.22 -26.68
N ALA A 101 33.78 -20.47 -27.02
CA ALA A 101 32.40 -20.93 -27.18
C ALA A 101 32.04 -22.02 -26.17
N MET A 102 30.89 -21.85 -25.51
CA MET A 102 30.30 -22.85 -24.63
C MET A 102 28.96 -23.31 -25.19
N GLU A 103 28.85 -24.59 -25.51
CA GLU A 103 27.65 -25.23 -26.07
C GLU A 103 27.11 -26.26 -25.07
N LEU A 104 25.97 -25.97 -24.45
CA LEU A 104 25.36 -26.79 -23.39
C LEU A 104 24.04 -27.41 -23.87
N ASN A 105 24.12 -28.56 -24.53
CA ASN A 105 22.96 -29.34 -25.01
C ASN A 105 22.62 -30.54 -24.10
N GLY A 106 23.49 -30.87 -23.15
CA GLY A 106 23.27 -31.93 -22.16
C GLY A 106 22.68 -31.41 -20.85
N THR A 107 22.85 -32.18 -19.77
CA THR A 107 22.30 -31.84 -18.44
C THR A 107 23.39 -31.47 -17.44
N VAL A 108 23.28 -30.33 -16.79
CA VAL A 108 24.06 -29.98 -15.59
C VAL A 108 23.09 -29.89 -14.43
N SER A 109 23.27 -30.74 -13.42
CA SER A 109 22.38 -30.79 -12.27
C SER A 109 23.18 -30.72 -10.97
N VAL A 110 22.79 -29.77 -10.14
CA VAL A 110 23.25 -29.57 -8.76
C VAL A 110 22.06 -29.71 -7.80
N ASP A 111 21.15 -30.64 -8.08
CA ASP A 111 19.91 -30.79 -7.30
C ASP A 111 20.15 -31.40 -5.91
N GLY A 112 19.27 -31.09 -4.96
CA GLY A 112 19.21 -31.76 -3.65
C GLY A 112 18.60 -33.17 -3.74
N GLN A 113 18.93 -34.02 -2.79
CA GLN A 113 18.31 -35.35 -2.65
C GLN A 113 17.01 -35.26 -1.86
N SER A 114 16.04 -36.08 -2.22
CA SER A 114 14.81 -36.22 -1.45
C SER A 114 15.07 -36.78 -0.05
N GLY A 115 14.18 -36.43 0.87
CA GLY A 115 14.10 -37.02 2.18
C GLY A 115 13.68 -38.49 2.14
N ARG A 116 13.67 -39.14 3.31
CA ARG A 116 13.30 -40.55 3.45
C ARG A 116 12.06 -40.68 4.32
N ALA A 117 11.11 -41.47 3.83
CA ALA A 117 9.86 -41.78 4.50
C ALA A 117 10.10 -42.67 5.73
N PHE A 118 9.21 -42.58 6.71
CA PHE A 118 9.17 -43.47 7.87
C PHE A 118 7.72 -43.83 8.20
N THR A 119 7.22 -44.91 7.59
CA THR A 119 5.82 -45.36 7.71
C THR A 119 5.66 -46.67 8.49
N SER A 120 6.77 -47.29 8.90
CA SER A 120 6.78 -48.59 9.58
C SER A 120 6.60 -48.53 11.11
N GLY A 121 6.48 -47.33 11.69
CA GLY A 121 6.24 -47.10 13.11
C GLY A 121 5.89 -45.65 13.40
N SER A 122 5.68 -45.29 14.67
CA SER A 122 5.40 -43.91 15.09
C SER A 122 6.68 -43.07 15.07
N GLY A 123 6.88 -42.30 13.99
CA GLY A 123 8.03 -41.43 13.87
C GLY A 123 7.99 -40.52 12.64
N SER A 124 8.91 -39.55 12.62
CA SER A 124 8.95 -38.53 11.59
C SER A 124 9.80 -38.89 10.39
N ALA A 125 9.31 -38.48 9.22
CA ALA A 125 10.05 -38.46 7.99
C ALA A 125 11.24 -37.49 8.04
N SER A 126 12.16 -37.65 7.10
CA SER A 126 13.36 -36.81 6.99
C SER A 126 13.18 -35.79 5.87
N GLY A 127 13.66 -34.55 6.02
CA GLY A 127 13.48 -33.48 5.04
C GLY A 127 14.32 -33.65 3.79
N GLY A 128 13.91 -33.02 2.68
CA GLY A 128 14.69 -32.97 1.44
C GLY A 128 15.88 -32.01 1.52
N GLY A 129 16.97 -32.28 0.80
CA GLY A 129 18.13 -31.39 0.69
C GLY A 129 17.86 -30.20 -0.24
N ALA A 130 18.51 -29.07 0.00
CA ALA A 130 18.40 -27.89 -0.88
C ALA A 130 19.12 -28.11 -2.21
N GLY A 131 18.71 -27.40 -3.25
CA GLY A 131 19.51 -27.23 -4.46
C GLY A 131 20.86 -26.57 -4.17
N GLY A 132 21.84 -26.84 -5.03
CA GLY A 132 23.21 -26.34 -4.92
C GLY A 132 23.47 -25.05 -5.69
N SER A 133 24.73 -24.81 -6.04
CA SER A 133 25.15 -23.64 -6.82
C SER A 133 25.68 -24.04 -8.19
N LEU A 134 25.18 -23.39 -9.25
CA LEU A 134 25.71 -23.52 -10.60
C LEU A 134 26.10 -22.14 -11.15
N LEU A 135 27.38 -21.98 -11.48
CA LEU A 135 27.90 -20.77 -12.12
C LEU A 135 28.42 -21.10 -13.52
N VAL A 136 27.91 -20.39 -14.52
CA VAL A 136 28.34 -20.51 -15.92
C VAL A 136 28.97 -19.19 -16.34
N VAL A 137 30.22 -19.22 -16.83
CA VAL A 137 30.93 -18.06 -17.35
C VAL A 137 31.41 -18.34 -18.77
N ALA A 138 30.82 -17.68 -19.76
CA ALA A 138 31.08 -17.92 -21.18
C ALA A 138 31.29 -16.60 -21.94
N SER A 139 32.16 -16.61 -22.94
CA SER A 139 32.21 -15.50 -23.91
C SER A 139 31.05 -15.58 -24.90
N ARG A 140 30.78 -16.76 -25.45
CA ARG A 140 29.60 -17.10 -26.24
C ARG A 140 28.92 -18.32 -25.64
N LEU A 141 27.65 -18.20 -25.27
CA LEU A 141 26.84 -19.31 -24.75
C LEU A 141 25.76 -19.68 -25.75
N SER A 142 25.59 -20.97 -26.02
CA SER A 142 24.46 -21.49 -26.79
C SER A 142 24.06 -22.88 -26.30
N GLY A 143 22.89 -23.33 -26.74
CA GLY A 143 22.46 -24.72 -26.58
C GLY A 143 21.02 -24.88 -26.10
N SER A 144 20.59 -26.13 -25.95
CA SER A 144 19.22 -26.50 -25.60
C SER A 144 19.10 -27.41 -24.37
N GLY A 145 20.19 -27.51 -23.60
CA GLY A 145 20.31 -28.42 -22.47
C GLY A 145 19.51 -28.02 -21.23
N THR A 146 19.69 -28.77 -20.15
CA THR A 146 19.04 -28.50 -18.86
C THR A 146 20.08 -28.10 -17.82
N LEU A 147 19.86 -26.96 -17.17
CA LEU A 147 20.63 -26.48 -16.02
C LEU A 147 19.70 -26.47 -14.81
N SER A 148 20.01 -27.27 -13.79
CA SER A 148 19.09 -27.55 -12.67
C SER A 148 19.77 -27.40 -11.32
N ALA A 149 19.10 -26.70 -10.41
CA ALA A 149 19.49 -26.54 -9.00
C ALA A 149 18.25 -26.69 -8.11
N ASP A 150 17.47 -27.73 -8.31
CA ASP A 150 16.21 -27.95 -7.61
C ASP A 150 16.43 -28.53 -6.21
N GLY A 151 15.51 -28.24 -5.30
CA GLY A 151 15.44 -28.90 -4.00
C GLY A 151 14.92 -30.34 -4.11
N GLY A 152 15.35 -31.19 -3.19
CA GLY A 152 14.82 -32.55 -3.04
C GLY A 152 13.45 -32.56 -2.37
N ALA A 153 12.61 -33.54 -2.70
CA ALA A 153 11.28 -33.65 -2.11
C ALA A 153 11.33 -34.00 -0.61
N GLY A 154 10.28 -33.62 0.12
CA GLY A 154 9.97 -34.16 1.45
C GLY A 154 9.50 -35.61 1.36
N ALA A 155 9.08 -36.17 2.49
CA ALA A 155 8.70 -37.58 2.59
C ALA A 155 7.60 -37.84 3.62
N ASP A 156 6.96 -39.00 3.46
CA ASP A 156 5.83 -39.50 4.26
C ASP A 156 6.25 -39.96 5.65
N GLY A 157 5.61 -39.42 6.68
CA GLY A 157 5.80 -39.78 8.09
C GLY A 157 4.60 -40.53 8.67
N TYR A 158 4.64 -40.79 9.98
CA TYR A 158 3.47 -41.35 10.66
C TYR A 158 2.43 -40.25 10.97
N GLU A 159 1.19 -40.44 10.51
CA GLU A 159 0.05 -39.53 10.69
C GLU A 159 0.31 -38.09 10.20
N THR A 160 0.87 -37.23 11.06
CA THR A 160 1.14 -35.80 10.77
C THR A 160 2.63 -35.48 10.80
N ASP A 161 3.49 -36.48 10.99
CA ASP A 161 4.95 -36.32 11.11
C ASP A 161 5.68 -36.32 9.75
N ASP A 162 5.03 -35.79 8.71
CA ASP A 162 5.59 -35.59 7.37
C ASP A 162 6.75 -34.59 7.38
N SER A 163 7.52 -34.57 6.28
CA SER A 163 8.63 -33.64 6.11
C SER A 163 8.48 -32.74 4.88
N ASN A 164 9.13 -31.58 4.94
CA ASN A 164 9.17 -30.63 3.83
C ASN A 164 10.31 -30.94 2.85
N GLY A 165 10.12 -30.57 1.59
CA GLY A 165 11.19 -30.56 0.62
C GLY A 165 12.16 -29.39 0.83
N GLY A 166 13.34 -29.51 0.24
CA GLY A 166 14.37 -28.48 0.29
C GLY A 166 14.05 -27.31 -0.64
N SER A 167 14.65 -26.14 -0.36
CA SER A 167 14.53 -25.00 -1.24
C SER A 167 15.27 -25.21 -2.56
N GLY A 168 14.93 -24.40 -3.57
CA GLY A 168 15.79 -24.27 -4.75
C GLY A 168 17.17 -23.69 -4.40
N GLY A 169 18.13 -23.95 -5.27
CA GLY A 169 19.51 -23.49 -5.21
C GLY A 169 19.72 -22.16 -5.94
N ARG A 170 20.93 -21.94 -6.47
CA ARG A 170 21.25 -20.72 -7.23
C ARG A 170 21.94 -21.05 -8.53
N ILE A 171 21.43 -20.50 -9.63
CA ILE A 171 22.06 -20.57 -10.94
C ILE A 171 22.38 -19.15 -11.37
N ALA A 172 23.63 -18.90 -11.76
CA ALA A 172 24.04 -17.65 -12.38
C ALA A 172 24.76 -17.92 -13.69
N ILE A 173 24.40 -17.17 -14.72
CA ILE A 173 24.94 -17.29 -16.07
C ILE A 173 25.50 -15.93 -16.47
N HIS A 174 26.81 -15.89 -16.70
CA HIS A 174 27.55 -14.72 -17.18
C HIS A 174 27.98 -14.97 -18.61
N ALA A 175 27.25 -14.41 -19.56
CA ALA A 175 27.53 -14.50 -20.98
C ALA A 175 27.99 -13.13 -21.50
N TYR A 176 29.26 -13.02 -21.92
CA TYR A 176 29.82 -11.72 -22.29
C TYR A 176 29.31 -11.18 -23.61
N GLN A 177 28.83 -12.05 -24.50
CA GLN A 177 28.04 -11.69 -25.66
C GLN A 177 26.57 -12.05 -25.40
N PRO A 178 25.62 -11.26 -25.92
CA PRO A 178 24.20 -11.57 -25.80
C PRO A 178 23.93 -13.00 -26.27
N SER A 179 23.31 -13.78 -25.40
CA SER A 179 23.19 -15.24 -25.55
C SER A 179 21.81 -15.76 -25.19
N ARG A 180 20.90 -14.91 -24.68
CA ARG A 180 19.59 -15.36 -24.22
C ARG A 180 18.74 -15.97 -25.33
N SER A 181 18.90 -15.51 -26.57
CA SER A 181 18.28 -16.10 -27.77
C SER A 181 18.95 -17.40 -28.23
N ASP A 182 20.23 -17.58 -27.88
CA ASP A 182 21.07 -18.65 -28.38
C ASP A 182 21.05 -19.87 -27.44
N PHE A 183 20.68 -19.66 -26.18
CA PHE A 183 20.34 -20.71 -25.23
C PHE A 183 18.82 -20.87 -25.08
N THR A 184 18.27 -21.93 -25.66
CA THR A 184 16.84 -22.26 -25.66
C THR A 184 16.48 -23.37 -24.67
N GLY A 185 17.46 -23.81 -23.88
CA GLY A 185 17.30 -24.87 -22.89
C GLY A 185 16.52 -24.44 -21.65
N THR A 186 16.35 -25.38 -20.72
CA THR A 186 15.66 -25.15 -19.45
C THR A 186 16.65 -24.80 -18.35
N VAL A 187 16.40 -23.70 -17.63
CA VAL A 187 17.14 -23.31 -16.44
C VAL A 187 16.17 -23.22 -15.27
N ARG A 188 16.39 -23.99 -14.20
CA ARG A 188 15.44 -24.09 -13.09
C ARG A 188 16.13 -24.25 -11.74
N ALA A 189 15.55 -23.62 -10.73
CA ALA A 189 15.96 -23.73 -9.33
C ALA A 189 14.70 -23.80 -8.45
N ARG A 190 13.86 -24.80 -8.67
CA ARG A 190 12.57 -24.97 -7.97
C ARG A 190 12.77 -25.53 -6.57
N ALA A 191 11.82 -25.28 -5.67
CA ALA A 191 11.77 -26.05 -4.45
C ALA A 191 11.42 -27.52 -4.71
N GLY A 192 11.81 -28.42 -3.81
CA GLY A 192 11.32 -29.79 -3.81
C GLY A 192 9.95 -29.88 -3.13
N PRO A 193 8.98 -30.64 -3.65
CA PRO A 193 7.63 -30.71 -3.07
C PRO A 193 7.66 -31.21 -1.62
N ALA A 194 6.86 -30.61 -0.75
CA ALA A 194 6.54 -31.12 0.57
C ALA A 194 5.61 -32.33 0.47
N TYR A 195 5.63 -33.20 1.49
CA TYR A 195 4.70 -34.30 1.61
C TYR A 195 3.60 -33.94 2.62
N GLY A 196 2.36 -34.30 2.33
CA GLY A 196 1.20 -33.99 3.17
C GLY A 196 0.73 -32.53 3.12
N SER A 197 -0.18 -32.17 4.02
CA SER A 197 -0.84 -30.84 4.06
C SER A 197 -0.47 -30.02 5.30
N TRP A 198 0.53 -30.45 6.08
CA TRP A 198 0.73 -29.94 7.44
C TRP A 198 1.74 -28.78 7.57
N SER A 199 2.53 -28.50 6.55
CA SER A 199 3.56 -27.44 6.61
C SER A 199 3.78 -26.69 5.29
N PRO A 200 4.19 -25.42 5.34
CA PRO A 200 4.52 -24.65 4.14
C PRO A 200 5.69 -25.24 3.34
N GLN A 201 5.45 -25.33 2.04
CA GLN A 201 6.39 -25.67 0.97
C GLN A 201 7.66 -24.79 1.03
N ALA A 202 8.85 -25.32 0.72
CA ALA A 202 10.04 -24.47 0.58
C ALA A 202 9.92 -23.52 -0.63
N ALA A 203 10.66 -22.40 -0.63
CA ALA A 203 10.65 -21.45 -1.76
C ALA A 203 11.64 -21.85 -2.87
N ALA A 204 11.32 -21.40 -4.09
CA ALA A 204 12.26 -21.47 -5.20
C ALA A 204 13.55 -20.71 -4.88
N GLY A 205 14.60 -21.10 -5.58
CA GLY A 205 15.87 -20.42 -5.65
C GLY A 205 15.87 -19.30 -6.70
N THR A 206 17.05 -18.96 -7.20
CA THR A 206 17.24 -17.84 -8.14
C THR A 206 17.95 -18.31 -9.41
N VAL A 207 17.45 -17.87 -10.57
CA VAL A 207 18.16 -17.97 -11.85
C VAL A 207 18.52 -16.57 -12.33
N TYR A 208 19.82 -16.27 -12.36
CA TYR A 208 20.35 -14.95 -12.74
C TYR A 208 21.08 -15.01 -14.07
N TRP A 209 20.81 -14.03 -14.92
CA TRP A 209 21.45 -13.84 -16.21
C TRP A 209 22.13 -12.46 -16.25
N CYS A 210 23.43 -12.49 -16.45
CA CYS A 210 24.26 -11.36 -16.83
C CYS A 210 24.55 -11.50 -18.32
N ASP A 211 23.71 -10.88 -19.16
CA ASP A 211 23.75 -11.05 -20.61
C ASP A 211 24.38 -9.83 -21.30
N GLY A 212 25.40 -10.08 -22.11
CA GLY A 212 26.27 -9.03 -22.65
C GLY A 212 27.21 -8.43 -21.60
N ARG A 213 28.24 -7.73 -22.08
CA ARG A 213 29.23 -7.07 -21.22
C ARG A 213 29.42 -5.60 -21.60
N VAL A 214 29.28 -4.72 -20.62
CA VAL A 214 29.55 -3.28 -20.78
C VAL A 214 31.01 -2.93 -20.55
N SER A 215 31.40 -1.74 -21.01
CA SER A 215 32.71 -1.17 -20.71
C SER A 215 32.91 -0.99 -19.20
N GLU A 216 34.16 -0.85 -18.78
CA GLU A 216 34.49 -0.65 -17.36
C GLU A 216 34.00 0.71 -16.88
N SER A 217 34.11 1.71 -17.75
CA SER A 217 33.58 3.06 -17.52
C SER A 217 32.07 3.07 -17.33
N GLU A 218 31.31 2.31 -18.13
CA GLU A 218 29.86 2.23 -17.98
C GLU A 218 29.48 1.55 -16.67
N ALA A 219 30.08 0.39 -16.36
CA ALA A 219 29.82 -0.30 -15.09
C ALA A 219 30.22 0.54 -13.87
N ALA A 220 31.30 1.33 -13.98
CA ALA A 220 31.75 2.21 -12.90
C ALA A 220 30.73 3.31 -12.55
N LEU A 221 29.89 3.74 -13.49
CA LEU A 221 28.79 4.69 -13.22
C LEU A 221 27.71 4.08 -12.31
N GLU A 222 27.55 2.75 -12.34
CA GLU A 222 26.61 2.02 -11.50
C GLU A 222 27.22 1.55 -10.17
N GLY A 223 28.56 1.64 -10.04
CA GLY A 223 29.31 1.26 -8.85
C GLY A 223 29.10 -0.21 -8.48
N GLU A 224 28.80 -0.47 -7.19
CA GLU A 224 28.61 -1.84 -6.69
C GLU A 224 27.41 -2.57 -7.30
N ALA A 225 26.49 -1.88 -7.97
CA ALA A 225 25.30 -2.49 -8.56
C ALA A 225 25.59 -3.27 -9.85
N ASN A 226 26.72 -3.01 -10.52
CA ASN A 226 27.11 -3.70 -11.75
C ASN A 226 28.57 -4.22 -11.68
N ALA A 227 28.91 -4.86 -10.55
CA ALA A 227 30.24 -5.40 -10.29
C ALA A 227 30.73 -6.40 -11.36
N HIS A 228 29.80 -7.06 -12.05
CA HIS A 228 30.09 -8.06 -13.09
C HIS A 228 30.06 -7.50 -14.53
N ARG A 229 29.82 -6.19 -14.69
CA ARG A 229 29.78 -5.48 -15.99
C ARG A 229 28.73 -6.06 -16.94
N CYS A 230 27.58 -6.46 -16.42
CA CYS A 230 26.47 -6.98 -17.19
C CYS A 230 25.89 -5.90 -18.11
N GLY A 231 25.54 -6.28 -19.33
CA GLY A 231 24.71 -5.45 -20.22
C GLY A 231 23.26 -5.42 -19.75
N VAL A 232 22.68 -6.59 -19.52
CA VAL A 232 21.34 -6.76 -18.99
C VAL A 232 21.38 -7.74 -17.82
N ARG A 233 20.81 -7.35 -16.69
CA ARG A 233 20.64 -8.18 -15.49
C ARG A 233 19.21 -8.68 -15.43
N ARG A 234 19.02 -9.93 -15.80
CA ARG A 234 17.72 -10.60 -15.72
C ARG A 234 17.69 -11.57 -14.55
N LEU A 235 16.60 -11.54 -13.79
CA LEU A 235 16.31 -12.51 -12.74
C LEU A 235 15.03 -13.27 -13.12
N GLU A 236 15.13 -14.60 -13.20
CA GLU A 236 14.01 -15.50 -13.48
C GLU A 236 13.68 -16.28 -12.19
N LEU A 237 12.41 -16.26 -11.77
CA LEU A 237 11.89 -17.00 -10.63
C LEU A 237 10.78 -17.94 -11.10
N ASP A 238 10.94 -19.22 -10.78
CA ASP A 238 10.01 -20.30 -11.14
C ASP A 238 9.98 -21.31 -10.01
N ASN A 239 8.80 -21.51 -9.40
CA ASN A 239 8.58 -22.57 -8.42
C ASN A 239 7.76 -23.75 -8.98
N GLY A 240 7.49 -23.77 -10.29
CA GLY A 240 6.60 -24.72 -10.94
C GLY A 240 5.17 -24.67 -10.38
N ASP A 241 4.45 -25.78 -10.50
CA ASP A 241 3.06 -25.93 -10.04
C ASP A 241 2.94 -26.14 -8.52
N LEU A 242 3.98 -25.80 -7.76
CA LEU A 242 3.96 -25.94 -6.30
C LEU A 242 3.02 -24.90 -5.68
N PRO A 243 2.32 -25.26 -4.57
CA PRO A 243 1.49 -24.31 -3.85
C PRO A 243 2.28 -23.08 -3.40
N GLU A 244 1.57 -21.95 -3.27
CA GLU A 244 2.14 -20.75 -2.68
C GLU A 244 2.71 -21.04 -1.29
N THR A 245 3.85 -20.42 -1.01
CA THR A 245 4.57 -20.59 0.26
C THR A 245 4.73 -19.26 0.97
N PRO A 246 4.68 -19.23 2.31
CA PRO A 246 5.09 -18.06 3.10
C PRO A 246 6.60 -17.79 3.06
N TYR A 247 7.39 -18.64 2.42
CA TYR A 247 8.83 -18.44 2.20
C TYR A 247 9.11 -17.68 0.91
N TYR A 248 10.32 -17.12 0.82
CA TYR A 248 10.69 -16.18 -0.22
C TYR A 248 11.92 -16.68 -0.98
N PRO A 249 11.94 -16.63 -2.32
CA PRO A 249 13.18 -16.49 -3.07
C PRO A 249 13.83 -15.17 -2.64
N GLN A 250 15.10 -15.22 -2.26
CA GLN A 250 15.77 -14.06 -1.69
C GLN A 250 17.05 -13.73 -2.43
N LEU A 251 17.22 -12.43 -2.66
CA LEU A 251 18.47 -11.89 -3.15
C LEU A 251 19.41 -11.70 -1.97
N SER A 252 20.51 -12.44 -2.01
CA SER A 252 21.64 -12.29 -1.10
C SER A 252 22.87 -12.08 -1.95
N ILE A 253 23.69 -11.09 -1.60
CA ILE A 253 24.96 -10.80 -2.25
C ILE A 253 26.07 -10.90 -1.20
N ALA A 254 27.22 -11.44 -1.59
CA ALA A 254 28.38 -11.50 -0.71
C ALA A 254 29.03 -10.12 -0.48
N GLY A 255 29.72 -9.95 0.65
CA GLY A 255 30.55 -8.76 0.90
C GLY A 255 29.81 -7.51 1.39
N GLY A 256 28.54 -7.64 1.80
CA GLY A 256 27.80 -6.54 2.44
C GLY A 256 27.22 -5.50 1.48
N ARG A 257 27.19 -5.78 0.17
CA ARG A 257 26.51 -4.96 -0.85
C ARG A 257 25.03 -4.81 -0.50
N ARG A 258 24.49 -3.62 -0.71
CA ARG A 258 23.10 -3.27 -0.33
C ARG A 258 22.26 -2.80 -1.51
N ARG A 259 22.88 -2.62 -2.69
CA ARG A 259 22.21 -2.16 -3.90
C ARG A 259 22.06 -3.27 -4.93
N PHE A 260 20.81 -3.65 -5.16
CA PHE A 260 20.37 -4.63 -6.15
C PHE A 260 19.72 -3.89 -7.32
N VAL A 261 20.12 -4.25 -8.54
CA VAL A 261 19.52 -3.70 -9.76
C VAL A 261 19.20 -4.86 -10.68
N ILE A 262 17.91 -4.99 -11.01
CA ILE A 262 17.39 -5.99 -11.91
C ILE A 262 16.75 -5.24 -13.08
N ASP A 263 17.33 -5.39 -14.27
CA ASP A 263 16.81 -4.75 -15.46
C ASP A 263 15.52 -5.46 -15.93
N GLU A 264 15.47 -6.79 -15.78
CA GLU A 264 14.31 -7.60 -16.12
C GLU A 264 14.02 -8.65 -15.03
N LEU A 265 12.89 -8.51 -14.34
CA LEU A 265 12.36 -9.54 -13.45
C LEU A 265 11.31 -10.37 -14.19
N HIS A 266 11.52 -11.67 -14.28
CA HIS A 266 10.61 -12.61 -14.92
C HIS A 266 10.06 -13.60 -13.88
N LEU A 267 8.75 -13.57 -13.67
CA LEU A 267 8.05 -14.47 -12.74
C LEU A 267 7.26 -15.49 -13.56
N GLU A 268 7.80 -16.70 -13.70
CA GLU A 268 7.12 -17.78 -14.43
C GLU A 268 5.89 -18.24 -13.66
N THR A 269 6.03 -18.42 -12.34
CA THR A 269 4.91 -18.75 -11.44
C THR A 269 4.77 -17.71 -10.35
N ALA A 270 3.58 -17.66 -9.73
CA ALA A 270 3.28 -16.69 -8.68
C ALA A 270 4.28 -16.87 -7.52
N THR A 271 5.08 -15.84 -7.26
CA THR A 271 6.19 -15.90 -6.31
C THR A 271 6.34 -14.59 -5.56
N ASN A 272 6.80 -14.67 -4.31
CA ASN A 272 6.98 -13.51 -3.45
C ASN A 272 8.48 -13.23 -3.26
N LEU A 273 9.03 -12.34 -4.09
CA LEU A 273 10.44 -11.97 -4.00
C LEU A 273 10.70 -11.12 -2.74
N SER A 274 11.81 -11.37 -2.05
CA SER A 274 12.23 -10.56 -0.91
C SER A 274 13.72 -10.19 -0.97
N VAL A 275 14.03 -9.04 -0.39
CA VAL A 275 15.41 -8.58 -0.12
C VAL A 275 15.55 -8.32 1.37
N GLN A 276 16.75 -8.60 1.91
CA GLN A 276 16.98 -8.50 3.35
C GLN A 276 17.27 -7.05 3.75
N ALA A 277 16.61 -6.56 4.81
CA ALA A 277 17.02 -5.33 5.46
C ALA A 277 18.43 -5.51 6.08
N PRO A 278 19.26 -4.46 6.13
CA PRO A 278 20.55 -4.55 6.79
C PRO A 278 20.39 -4.85 8.29
N PRO A 279 21.24 -5.71 8.90
CA PRO A 279 21.15 -6.03 10.33
C PRO A 279 21.40 -4.82 11.24
N ASP A 280 22.03 -3.78 10.70
CA ASP A 280 22.36 -2.50 11.31
C ASP A 280 21.32 -1.40 11.04
N PHE A 281 20.22 -1.71 10.32
CA PHE A 281 19.16 -0.73 10.10
C PHE A 281 18.52 -0.29 11.43
N ASP A 282 18.65 1.00 11.75
CA ASP A 282 17.95 1.65 12.84
C ASP A 282 17.23 2.89 12.31
N SER A 283 15.92 2.95 12.51
CA SER A 283 15.09 4.03 11.97
C SER A 283 15.41 5.43 12.51
N VAL A 284 16.18 5.53 13.59
CA VAL A 284 16.53 6.78 14.27
C VAL A 284 18.04 7.03 14.20
N ALA A 285 18.85 6.06 14.62
CA ALA A 285 20.30 6.19 14.69
C ALA A 285 20.97 6.06 13.32
N ALA A 286 20.39 5.27 12.41
CA ALA A 286 20.96 4.95 11.10
C ALA A 286 19.89 4.86 9.99
N PRO A 287 19.05 5.90 9.78
CA PRO A 287 17.91 5.84 8.86
C PRO A 287 18.30 5.71 7.39
N GLY A 288 19.59 5.89 7.06
CA GLY A 288 20.15 5.70 5.71
C GLY A 288 20.63 4.28 5.43
N ASP A 289 20.83 3.44 6.46
CA ASP A 289 21.36 2.09 6.30
C ASP A 289 20.27 1.12 5.84
N ARG A 290 20.02 1.15 4.53
CA ARG A 290 18.89 0.46 3.91
C ARG A 290 19.36 -0.36 2.72
N THR A 291 18.62 -1.43 2.43
CA THR A 291 18.82 -2.26 1.24
C THR A 291 17.94 -1.74 0.12
N SER A 292 18.52 -1.44 -1.04
CA SER A 292 17.79 -0.93 -2.20
C SER A 292 17.69 -1.97 -3.31
N LEU A 293 16.50 -2.18 -3.86
CA LEU A 293 16.24 -2.97 -5.06
C LEU A 293 15.55 -2.10 -6.11
N SER A 294 16.12 -2.01 -7.30
CA SER A 294 15.43 -1.43 -8.46
C SER A 294 15.11 -2.49 -9.50
N VAL A 295 13.87 -2.51 -9.96
CA VAL A 295 13.36 -3.39 -11.01
C VAL A 295 12.81 -2.56 -12.16
N SER A 296 13.49 -2.59 -13.30
CA SER A 296 13.14 -1.74 -14.45
C SER A 296 11.94 -2.27 -15.23
N ARG A 297 11.91 -3.59 -15.50
CA ARG A 297 10.81 -4.27 -16.20
C ARG A 297 10.42 -5.54 -15.47
N MET A 298 9.13 -5.84 -15.45
CA MET A 298 8.56 -7.06 -14.91
C MET A 298 7.78 -7.79 -16.00
N SER A 299 7.87 -9.12 -16.03
CA SER A 299 7.20 -9.96 -17.03
C SER A 299 6.92 -11.37 -16.48
N GLY A 300 6.18 -12.15 -17.26
CA GLY A 300 5.92 -13.57 -16.97
C GLY A 300 4.49 -13.84 -16.50
N PRO A 301 3.99 -15.06 -16.70
CA PRO A 301 2.59 -15.41 -16.40
C PRO A 301 2.27 -15.36 -14.90
N GLY A 302 3.27 -15.61 -14.04
CA GLY A 302 3.15 -15.57 -12.59
C GLY A 302 3.03 -14.17 -11.99
N LEU A 303 3.39 -13.12 -12.74
CA LEU A 303 3.42 -11.74 -12.24
C LEU A 303 2.06 -11.32 -11.66
N SER A 304 1.02 -11.69 -12.38
CA SER A 304 -0.36 -11.36 -12.06
C SER A 304 -0.88 -12.02 -10.76
N GLY A 305 -0.26 -13.11 -10.31
CA GLY A 305 -0.55 -13.75 -9.02
C GLY A 305 0.39 -13.30 -7.90
N SER A 306 1.45 -12.58 -8.23
CA SER A 306 2.57 -12.34 -7.30
C SER A 306 2.32 -11.13 -6.39
N PRO A 307 2.55 -11.27 -5.08
CA PRO A 307 2.63 -10.14 -4.16
C PRO A 307 4.04 -9.54 -4.12
N LEU A 308 4.12 -8.26 -3.73
CA LEU A 308 5.39 -7.59 -3.42
C LEU A 308 5.24 -6.76 -2.15
N VAL A 309 6.22 -6.84 -1.25
CA VAL A 309 6.22 -6.04 -0.03
C VAL A 309 7.55 -5.30 0.13
N ALA A 310 7.49 -3.97 0.10
CA ALA A 310 8.60 -3.12 0.52
C ALA A 310 8.69 -3.14 2.05
N LYS A 311 9.58 -3.99 2.56
CA LYS A 311 9.82 -4.25 3.98
C LYS A 311 10.48 -3.08 4.70
N ASN A 312 10.35 -3.07 6.02
CA ASN A 312 11.09 -2.14 6.89
C ASN A 312 12.59 -2.19 6.58
N GLY A 313 13.24 -1.02 6.45
CA GLY A 313 14.67 -0.96 6.11
C GLY A 313 15.00 -1.23 4.64
N THR A 314 13.99 -1.34 3.76
CA THR A 314 14.22 -1.56 2.32
C THR A 314 13.64 -0.44 1.44
N ASP A 315 14.36 -0.15 0.35
CA ASP A 315 14.02 0.79 -0.71
C ASP A 315 13.72 0.02 -1.99
N TRP A 316 12.47 0.06 -2.47
CA TRP A 316 12.09 -0.59 -3.73
C TRP A 316 11.82 0.46 -4.78
N ALA A 317 12.37 0.32 -5.98
CA ALA A 317 12.06 1.15 -7.14
C ALA A 317 11.50 0.28 -8.26
N LEU A 318 10.25 0.52 -8.67
CA LEU A 318 9.59 -0.25 -9.72
C LEU A 318 9.27 0.64 -10.92
N GLY A 319 9.64 0.15 -12.09
CA GLY A 319 9.40 0.79 -13.37
C GLY A 319 10.67 1.36 -13.99
N PRO A 320 10.55 1.88 -15.22
CA PRO A 320 11.69 2.31 -16.01
C PRO A 320 12.44 3.46 -15.35
N ASP A 321 13.72 3.58 -15.69
CA ASP A 321 14.53 4.73 -15.29
C ASP A 321 13.87 6.02 -15.81
N PRO A 322 13.56 7.00 -14.94
CA PRO A 322 12.99 8.28 -15.35
C PRO A 322 13.86 9.07 -16.35
N ALA A 323 15.15 8.73 -16.52
CA ALA A 323 16.01 9.32 -17.54
C ALA A 323 15.67 8.85 -18.98
N LEU A 324 14.85 7.79 -19.13
CA LEU A 324 14.43 7.27 -20.42
C LEU A 324 13.01 7.77 -20.77
N PRO A 325 12.77 8.25 -22.01
CA PRO A 325 11.43 8.59 -22.45
C PRO A 325 10.53 7.35 -22.37
N VAL A 326 9.40 7.47 -21.69
CA VAL A 326 8.34 6.46 -21.70
C VAL A 326 7.08 7.09 -22.25
N ASP A 327 6.67 6.64 -23.44
CA ASP A 327 5.44 7.09 -24.09
C ASP A 327 4.18 6.44 -23.46
N GLU A 328 4.36 5.36 -22.71
CA GLU A 328 3.27 4.57 -22.12
C GLU A 328 3.32 4.61 -20.59
N PRO A 329 2.15 4.68 -19.91
CA PRO A 329 2.07 4.53 -18.46
C PRO A 329 2.69 3.21 -17.98
N PHE A 330 3.36 3.24 -16.84
CA PHE A 330 3.87 2.03 -16.20
C PHE A 330 2.70 1.22 -15.60
N LEU A 331 2.47 0.02 -16.14
CA LEU A 331 1.48 -0.91 -15.61
C LEU A 331 2.08 -1.69 -14.42
N LEU A 332 1.52 -1.48 -13.24
CA LEU A 332 1.84 -2.24 -12.03
C LEU A 332 1.00 -3.53 -12.00
N ASP A 333 1.49 -4.58 -12.67
CA ASP A 333 0.77 -5.84 -12.91
C ASP A 333 0.93 -6.91 -11.82
N LEU A 334 1.01 -6.49 -10.56
CA LEU A 334 1.14 -7.40 -9.40
C LEU A 334 -0.22 -7.65 -8.75
N HIS A 335 -0.42 -8.83 -8.14
CA HIS A 335 -1.66 -9.12 -7.41
C HIS A 335 -1.84 -8.14 -6.23
N SER A 336 -0.76 -7.95 -5.46
CA SER A 336 -0.77 -7.00 -4.36
C SER A 336 0.59 -6.34 -4.15
N VAL A 337 0.56 -5.09 -3.68
CA VAL A 337 1.74 -4.33 -3.29
C VAL A 337 1.53 -3.76 -1.90
N GLY A 338 2.46 -4.04 -0.99
CA GLY A 338 2.50 -3.53 0.37
C GLY A 338 3.73 -2.67 0.61
N VAL A 339 3.58 -1.60 1.38
CA VAL A 339 4.70 -0.83 1.93
C VAL A 339 4.58 -0.85 3.45
N GLU A 340 5.55 -1.44 4.15
CA GLU A 340 5.58 -1.47 5.61
C GLU A 340 5.93 -0.08 6.21
N PRO A 341 5.66 0.19 7.50
CA PRO A 341 5.81 1.54 8.10
C PRO A 341 7.18 2.21 7.92
N LEU A 342 8.25 1.43 7.82
CA LEU A 342 9.62 1.89 7.60
C LEU A 342 10.17 1.40 6.25
N GLY A 343 9.31 0.94 5.35
CA GLY A 343 9.60 0.63 3.95
C GLY A 343 9.41 1.86 3.07
N ARG A 344 10.10 1.89 1.91
CA ARG A 344 9.84 2.90 0.89
C ARG A 344 9.68 2.24 -0.47
N LEU A 345 8.70 2.73 -1.22
CA LEU A 345 8.42 2.30 -2.57
C LEU A 345 8.45 3.52 -3.49
N LYS A 346 9.36 3.51 -4.45
CA LYS A 346 9.41 4.40 -5.59
C LYS A 346 8.72 3.73 -6.77
N LEU A 347 7.73 4.39 -7.35
CA LEU A 347 7.11 3.96 -8.59
C LEU A 347 7.49 4.92 -9.72
N ALA A 348 7.28 4.48 -10.96
CA ALA A 348 7.36 5.35 -12.13
C ALA A 348 6.38 6.53 -12.00
N SER A 349 6.75 7.66 -12.61
CA SER A 349 6.01 8.94 -12.52
C SER A 349 4.55 8.80 -12.91
N VAL A 350 4.25 8.03 -13.94
CA VAL A 350 2.89 7.69 -14.36
C VAL A 350 2.69 6.20 -14.15
N THR A 351 1.92 5.83 -13.13
CA THR A 351 1.64 4.44 -12.77
C THR A 351 0.15 4.13 -12.82
N VAL A 352 -0.20 3.01 -13.46
CA VAL A 352 -1.55 2.47 -13.52
C VAL A 352 -1.57 1.11 -12.84
N THR A 353 -2.46 0.90 -11.88
CA THR A 353 -2.64 -0.43 -11.28
C THR A 353 -3.38 -1.35 -12.26
N ARG A 354 -3.07 -2.64 -12.23
CA ARG A 354 -3.93 -3.61 -12.89
C ARG A 354 -5.32 -3.66 -12.23
N ARG A 355 -6.26 -4.30 -12.93
CA ARG A 355 -7.59 -4.58 -12.38
C ARG A 355 -7.53 -5.57 -11.22
N GLY A 356 -8.32 -5.30 -10.19
CA GLY A 356 -8.44 -6.17 -9.01
C GLY A 356 -7.22 -6.16 -8.07
N MET A 357 -6.24 -5.27 -8.29
CA MET A 357 -5.03 -5.18 -7.47
C MET A 357 -5.34 -4.74 -6.03
N SER A 358 -4.57 -5.22 -5.06
CA SER A 358 -4.54 -4.63 -3.71
C SER A 358 -3.28 -3.78 -3.49
N LEU A 359 -3.42 -2.55 -3.03
CA LEU A 359 -2.30 -1.65 -2.72
C LEU A 359 -2.43 -1.13 -1.28
N THR A 360 -1.46 -1.42 -0.41
CA THR A 360 -1.47 -0.94 0.99
C THR A 360 -0.21 -0.13 1.28
N VAL A 361 -0.36 1.14 1.66
CA VAL A 361 0.77 2.05 1.89
C VAL A 361 0.83 2.44 3.38
N ARG A 362 1.66 1.75 4.15
CA ARG A 362 1.97 2.08 5.56
C ARG A 362 3.26 2.87 5.74
N GLY A 363 4.17 2.79 4.78
CA GLY A 363 5.41 3.57 4.73
C GLY A 363 5.34 4.63 3.65
N GLU A 364 6.45 4.82 2.95
CA GLU A 364 6.60 5.94 2.02
C GLU A 364 6.39 5.54 0.56
N LEU A 365 5.60 6.35 -0.14
CA LEU A 365 5.44 6.27 -1.57
C LEU A 365 6.15 7.46 -2.24
N THR A 366 7.03 7.20 -3.20
CA THR A 366 7.84 8.23 -3.87
C THR A 366 7.82 8.04 -5.38
N GLY A 367 8.30 9.04 -6.12
CA GLY A 367 8.46 8.97 -7.58
C GLY A 367 7.17 9.04 -8.40
N VAL A 368 6.05 8.55 -7.88
CA VAL A 368 4.74 8.60 -8.53
C VAL A 368 4.13 10.00 -8.47
N GLU A 369 3.82 10.54 -9.64
CA GLU A 369 3.13 11.82 -9.80
C GLU A 369 1.68 11.60 -10.22
N SER A 370 1.45 10.66 -11.13
CA SER A 370 0.13 10.27 -11.61
C SER A 370 -0.14 8.81 -11.22
N LEU A 371 -1.12 8.60 -10.33
CA LEU A 371 -1.56 7.27 -9.92
C LEU A 371 -2.99 7.03 -10.40
N THR A 372 -3.18 6.00 -11.21
CA THR A 372 -4.51 5.52 -11.61
C THR A 372 -4.81 4.19 -10.95
N LEU A 373 -5.85 4.15 -10.14
CA LEU A 373 -6.44 2.92 -9.59
C LEU A 373 -7.49 2.41 -10.59
N ASP A 374 -7.16 1.34 -11.33
CA ASP A 374 -8.09 0.74 -12.31
C ASP A 374 -9.21 -0.07 -11.62
N ARG A 375 -10.19 -0.53 -12.39
CA ARG A 375 -11.40 -1.24 -11.92
C ARG A 375 -11.07 -2.39 -10.96
N GLY A 376 -11.84 -2.49 -9.88
CA GLY A 376 -11.69 -3.48 -8.83
C GLY A 376 -10.45 -3.29 -7.93
N THR A 377 -9.60 -2.29 -8.18
CA THR A 377 -8.43 -2.02 -7.32
C THR A 377 -8.89 -1.63 -5.93
N LYS A 378 -8.25 -2.20 -4.91
CA LYS A 378 -8.45 -1.87 -3.49
C LYS A 378 -7.18 -1.23 -2.95
N ALA A 379 -7.19 0.08 -2.77
CA ALA A 379 -6.08 0.83 -2.21
C ALA A 379 -6.36 1.22 -0.75
N HIS A 380 -5.36 1.15 0.10
CA HIS A 380 -5.42 1.51 1.52
C HIS A 380 -4.23 2.40 1.88
N LEU A 381 -4.51 3.66 2.24
CA LEU A 381 -3.52 4.63 2.69
C LEU A 381 -3.65 4.83 4.20
N THR A 382 -2.56 4.67 4.92
CA THR A 382 -2.59 4.67 6.39
C THR A 382 -2.02 5.95 7.00
N SER A 383 -2.27 6.14 8.29
CA SER A 383 -1.74 7.27 9.05
C SER A 383 -0.23 7.20 9.28
N SER A 384 0.38 6.02 9.18
CA SER A 384 1.82 5.85 9.32
C SER A 384 2.57 6.14 8.01
N GLY A 385 1.86 6.06 6.88
CA GLY A 385 2.44 6.24 5.57
C GLY A 385 2.37 7.67 5.07
N GLY A 386 2.84 7.88 3.85
CA GLY A 386 2.73 9.17 3.18
C GLY A 386 3.33 9.12 1.79
N SER A 387 3.03 10.13 0.97
CA SER A 387 3.77 10.34 -0.27
C SER A 387 4.84 11.41 -0.07
N TRP A 388 6.01 11.20 -0.68
CA TRP A 388 7.07 12.19 -0.66
C TRP A 388 7.28 12.80 -2.05
N VAL A 389 7.36 14.13 -2.07
CA VAL A 389 7.61 14.92 -3.28
C VAL A 389 9.05 15.41 -3.24
N ALA A 390 9.85 14.98 -4.23
CA ALA A 390 11.25 15.34 -4.35
C ALA A 390 11.43 16.78 -4.87
N ASN A 391 12.37 17.50 -4.26
CA ASN A 391 13.13 18.61 -4.83
C ASN A 391 12.30 19.80 -5.38
N VAL A 392 12.11 20.83 -4.56
CA VAL A 392 11.37 22.07 -4.91
C VAL A 392 12.33 23.25 -5.17
N THR A 393 13.60 22.98 -5.50
CA THR A 393 14.59 24.07 -5.65
C THR A 393 14.33 24.92 -6.89
N ASP A 394 13.75 24.34 -7.95
CA ASP A 394 13.59 25.02 -9.26
C ASP A 394 12.13 25.15 -9.73
N ASP A 395 11.18 24.37 -9.19
CA ASP A 395 9.76 24.38 -9.60
C ASP A 395 8.84 24.88 -8.49
N THR A 396 8.83 26.20 -8.29
CA THR A 396 7.94 26.87 -7.32
C THR A 396 6.52 27.05 -7.85
N THR A 397 6.27 26.84 -9.15
CA THR A 397 4.98 27.13 -9.80
C THR A 397 4.19 25.90 -10.23
N GLY A 398 4.86 24.76 -10.41
CA GLY A 398 4.25 23.47 -10.73
C GLY A 398 3.55 22.84 -9.53
N TRP A 399 3.01 21.63 -9.74
CA TRP A 399 2.20 20.97 -8.71
C TRP A 399 3.03 20.64 -7.46
N LYS A 400 4.33 20.36 -7.63
CA LYS A 400 5.27 20.09 -6.53
C LYS A 400 5.47 21.33 -5.68
N GLY A 401 5.75 22.48 -6.31
CA GLY A 401 5.83 23.78 -5.66
C GLY A 401 4.57 24.11 -4.86
N TRP A 402 3.40 23.94 -5.48
CA TRP A 402 2.11 24.11 -4.80
C TRP A 402 1.92 23.16 -3.61
N ALA A 403 2.17 21.86 -3.80
CA ALA A 403 2.00 20.87 -2.75
C ALA A 403 2.92 21.17 -1.56
N CYS A 404 4.17 21.54 -1.82
CA CYS A 404 5.14 21.83 -0.77
C CYS A 404 4.90 23.17 -0.08
N ALA A 405 4.55 24.23 -0.81
CA ALA A 405 4.21 25.53 -0.23
C ALA A 405 2.96 25.47 0.66
N ALA A 406 2.04 24.54 0.37
CA ALA A 406 0.83 24.33 1.15
C ALA A 406 0.93 23.13 2.12
N GLU A 407 2.16 22.64 2.36
CA GLU A 407 2.47 21.52 3.28
C GLU A 407 1.71 20.22 2.97
N ARG A 408 1.23 20.02 1.74
CA ARG A 408 0.31 18.93 1.34
C ARG A 408 0.94 17.55 1.19
N ALA A 409 2.26 17.49 1.10
CA ALA A 409 3.03 16.26 1.12
C ALA A 409 4.27 16.45 1.98
N ALA A 410 4.89 15.34 2.37
CA ALA A 410 6.24 15.38 2.88
C ALA A 410 7.16 15.91 1.77
N CYS A 411 7.63 17.14 1.94
CA CYS A 411 8.64 17.75 1.09
C CYS A 411 9.95 17.78 1.86
N ALA A 412 11.07 17.55 1.18
CA ALA A 412 12.37 17.72 1.83
C ALA A 412 12.63 19.21 2.06
N VAL A 413 12.22 19.71 3.23
CA VAL A 413 12.79 20.94 3.78
C VAL A 413 14.03 20.52 4.56
N GLN A 414 15.21 20.90 4.09
CA GLN A 414 16.42 20.77 4.89
C GLN A 414 16.37 21.79 6.03
N THR A 415 15.94 21.38 7.22
CA THR A 415 16.15 22.14 8.45
C THR A 415 17.17 21.43 9.31
N ASN A 416 18.33 22.07 9.56
CA ASN A 416 19.39 21.56 10.46
C ASN A 416 19.80 20.10 10.22
N GLY A 417 19.89 19.66 8.95
CA GLY A 417 20.40 18.34 8.59
C GLY A 417 19.44 17.16 8.79
N SER A 418 18.20 17.38 9.23
CA SER A 418 17.19 16.32 9.41
C SER A 418 15.99 16.54 8.48
N ILE A 419 15.60 15.49 7.73
CA ILE A 419 14.39 15.51 6.88
C ILE A 419 13.22 15.09 7.75
N VAL A 420 12.39 16.03 8.19
CA VAL A 420 11.12 15.73 8.85
C VAL A 420 10.09 15.32 7.78
N ARG A 421 9.53 14.13 7.90
CA ARG A 421 8.51 13.60 6.98
C ARG A 421 7.19 13.47 7.72
N GLU A 422 6.22 14.30 7.35
CA GLU A 422 4.88 14.21 7.93
C GLU A 422 4.18 12.94 7.46
N ARG A 423 3.64 12.19 8.42
CA ARG A 423 2.89 10.94 8.17
C ARG A 423 1.40 11.24 8.10
N GLY A 424 0.66 10.47 7.31
CA GLY A 424 -0.76 10.67 7.04
C GLY A 424 -1.04 11.77 6.00
N TRP A 425 -0.04 12.16 5.20
CA TRP A 425 -0.15 13.15 4.13
C TRP A 425 0.22 12.53 2.79
N TYR A 426 -0.67 12.70 1.82
CA TYR A 426 -0.52 12.18 0.46
C TYR A 426 -0.78 13.28 -0.55
N ALA A 427 0.08 13.42 -1.56
CA ALA A 427 -0.06 14.35 -2.67
C ALA A 427 0.37 13.72 -4.00
N PHE A 428 -0.32 14.11 -5.06
CA PHE A 428 -0.06 13.66 -6.43
C PHE A 428 -0.18 14.84 -7.42
N ALA A 429 0.40 14.72 -8.60
CA ALA A 429 -0.04 15.55 -9.73
C ALA A 429 -1.47 15.13 -10.13
N ARG A 430 -1.69 13.82 -10.27
CA ARG A 430 -2.98 13.26 -10.66
C ARG A 430 -3.28 12.02 -9.82
N LEU A 431 -4.47 11.97 -9.25
CA LEU A 431 -5.02 10.77 -8.64
C LEU A 431 -6.34 10.44 -9.30
N GLN A 432 -6.41 9.27 -9.95
CA GLN A 432 -7.61 8.81 -10.66
C GLN A 432 -8.10 7.47 -10.11
N LEU A 433 -9.38 7.39 -9.78
CA LEU A 433 -10.08 6.15 -9.44
C LEU A 433 -11.08 5.83 -10.56
N SER A 434 -10.98 4.63 -11.13
CA SER A 434 -11.78 4.22 -12.31
C SER A 434 -12.69 3.03 -12.01
N GLY A 435 -13.89 3.02 -12.61
CA GLY A 435 -14.84 1.92 -12.46
C GLY A 435 -15.30 1.76 -11.02
N ASP A 436 -15.09 0.60 -10.42
CA ASP A 436 -15.44 0.24 -9.04
C ASP A 436 -14.24 0.25 -8.08
N ALA A 437 -13.16 0.96 -8.44
CA ALA A 437 -11.99 1.12 -7.58
C ALA A 437 -12.35 1.68 -6.19
N SER A 438 -11.72 1.16 -5.15
CA SER A 438 -11.93 1.55 -3.76
C SER A 438 -10.64 2.07 -3.14
N LEU A 439 -10.69 3.27 -2.55
CA LEU A 439 -9.62 3.87 -1.78
C LEU A 439 -10.07 4.05 -0.32
N VAL A 440 -9.37 3.42 0.61
CA VAL A 440 -9.61 3.52 2.04
C VAL A 440 -8.54 4.42 2.67
N LEU A 441 -8.98 5.38 3.50
CA LEU A 441 -8.12 6.30 4.23
C LEU A 441 -8.27 6.06 5.74
N ASP A 442 -7.19 5.65 6.41
CA ASP A 442 -7.23 5.43 7.86
C ASP A 442 -7.53 6.70 8.66
N ALA A 443 -7.96 6.50 9.91
CA ALA A 443 -8.40 7.55 10.83
C ALA A 443 -7.38 8.68 11.06
N GLY A 444 -6.08 8.41 10.90
CA GLY A 444 -5.03 9.43 11.05
C GLY A 444 -4.55 10.09 9.76
N VAL A 445 -5.10 9.76 8.59
CA VAL A 445 -4.72 10.40 7.30
C VAL A 445 -5.31 11.81 7.23
N GLN A 446 -4.54 12.86 7.54
CA GLN A 446 -5.05 14.22 7.65
C GLN A 446 -5.38 14.87 6.29
N SER A 447 -4.58 14.57 5.27
CA SER A 447 -4.67 15.26 3.98
C SER A 447 -4.40 14.31 2.81
N LEU A 448 -5.24 14.41 1.79
CA LEU A 448 -5.02 13.86 0.46
C LEU A 448 -5.15 14.99 -0.57
N ALA A 449 -4.07 15.30 -1.25
CA ALA A 449 -3.99 16.37 -2.22
C ALA A 449 -3.69 15.85 -3.63
N ALA A 450 -4.17 16.55 -4.65
CA ALA A 450 -3.71 16.36 -6.02
C ALA A 450 -3.77 17.67 -6.81
N ALA A 451 -3.04 17.81 -7.91
CA ALA A 451 -3.38 18.88 -8.86
C ALA A 451 -4.73 18.57 -9.53
N GLU A 452 -4.91 17.31 -9.94
CA GLU A 452 -6.15 16.75 -10.45
C GLU A 452 -6.58 15.51 -9.65
N LEU A 453 -7.76 15.57 -9.02
CA LEU A 453 -8.39 14.43 -8.35
C LEU A 453 -9.66 14.05 -9.13
N SER A 454 -9.72 12.83 -9.67
CA SER A 454 -10.86 12.35 -10.46
C SER A 454 -11.34 10.98 -9.98
N MET A 455 -12.64 10.86 -9.72
CA MET A 455 -13.30 9.59 -9.39
C MET A 455 -14.41 9.33 -10.41
N GLN A 456 -14.35 8.20 -11.10
CA GLN A 456 -15.25 7.84 -12.20
C GLN A 456 -15.95 6.50 -11.97
N GLY A 457 -17.12 6.31 -12.59
CA GLY A 457 -17.90 5.08 -12.43
C GLY A 457 -18.47 4.93 -11.01
N ALA A 458 -18.43 3.73 -10.45
CA ALA A 458 -18.84 3.41 -9.09
C ALA A 458 -17.70 3.57 -8.05
N ALA A 459 -16.67 4.37 -8.35
CA ALA A 459 -15.47 4.49 -7.52
C ALA A 459 -15.82 4.99 -6.11
N THR A 460 -15.12 4.46 -5.11
CA THR A 460 -15.41 4.77 -3.70
C THR A 460 -14.16 5.25 -2.97
N MET A 461 -14.27 6.34 -2.23
CA MET A 461 -13.28 6.79 -1.26
C MET A 461 -13.90 6.73 0.12
N THR A 462 -13.36 5.92 1.03
CA THR A 462 -13.93 5.68 2.35
C THR A 462 -12.94 6.09 3.44
N ALA A 463 -13.34 7.00 4.31
CA ALA A 463 -12.59 7.34 5.51
C ALA A 463 -12.95 6.37 6.65
N LEU A 464 -11.97 5.88 7.41
CA LEU A 464 -12.20 5.03 8.58
C LEU A 464 -12.17 5.85 9.87
N GLY A 465 -13.02 5.51 10.85
CA GLY A 465 -13.11 6.19 12.14
C GLY A 465 -12.68 5.32 13.33
N PRO A 466 -12.75 5.88 14.55
CA PRO A 466 -13.19 7.25 14.85
C PRO A 466 -12.17 8.32 14.45
N ARG A 467 -12.65 9.46 13.93
CA ARG A 467 -11.89 10.63 13.51
C ARG A 467 -12.51 11.89 14.08
N THR A 468 -11.81 12.54 14.99
CA THR A 468 -12.22 13.84 15.55
C THR A 468 -11.59 15.02 14.81
N THR A 469 -10.63 14.75 13.93
CA THR A 469 -10.01 15.75 13.04
C THR A 469 -10.62 15.72 11.65
N GLN A 470 -10.56 16.87 10.97
CA GLN A 470 -11.11 17.03 9.62
C GLN A 470 -10.21 16.36 8.57
N LEU A 471 -10.79 15.50 7.73
CA LEU A 471 -10.14 14.96 6.54
C LEU A 471 -10.16 16.03 5.44
N ARG A 472 -8.98 16.38 4.92
CA ARG A 472 -8.84 17.41 3.87
C ARG A 472 -8.57 16.75 2.52
N LEU A 473 -9.50 16.91 1.58
CA LEU A 473 -9.36 16.50 0.18
C LEU A 473 -9.16 17.75 -0.67
N ILE A 474 -7.99 17.88 -1.29
CA ILE A 474 -7.55 19.15 -1.85
C ILE A 474 -7.11 18.94 -3.29
N ALA A 475 -7.77 19.64 -4.21
CA ALA A 475 -7.34 19.76 -5.59
C ALA A 475 -6.77 21.15 -5.87
N ARG A 476 -5.71 21.23 -6.67
CA ARG A 476 -5.24 22.53 -7.18
C ARG A 476 -6.11 23.00 -8.35
N ASP A 477 -6.25 22.15 -9.35
CA ASP A 477 -6.77 22.52 -10.67
C ASP A 477 -8.16 21.93 -10.89
N ARG A 478 -8.35 20.63 -10.60
CA ARG A 478 -9.64 19.95 -10.78
C ARG A 478 -9.95 18.92 -9.71
N LEU A 479 -11.18 18.96 -9.20
CA LEU A 479 -11.78 17.88 -8.40
C LEU A 479 -13.05 17.42 -9.12
N ILE A 480 -13.06 16.18 -9.60
CA ILE A 480 -14.18 15.58 -10.32
C ILE A 480 -14.68 14.36 -9.58
N LEU A 481 -15.95 14.41 -9.18
CA LEU A 481 -16.70 13.27 -8.64
C LEU A 481 -17.83 12.95 -9.63
N ALA A 482 -17.60 11.96 -10.50
CA ALA A 482 -18.55 11.60 -11.56
C ALA A 482 -19.83 10.94 -10.99
N PRO A 483 -20.92 10.82 -11.80
CA PRO A 483 -22.10 10.07 -11.39
C PRO A 483 -21.76 8.64 -10.97
N GLY A 484 -22.32 8.19 -9.84
CA GLY A 484 -22.06 6.88 -9.24
C GLY A 484 -20.84 6.82 -8.31
N ALA A 485 -19.90 7.77 -8.41
CA ALA A 485 -18.73 7.82 -7.54
C ALA A 485 -19.12 8.38 -6.17
N SER A 486 -18.36 8.02 -5.13
CA SER A 486 -18.72 8.41 -3.76
C SER A 486 -17.55 8.61 -2.81
N ILE A 487 -17.63 9.68 -2.00
CA ILE A 487 -16.79 9.93 -0.83
C ILE A 487 -17.63 9.65 0.41
N ARG A 488 -17.21 8.70 1.24
CA ARG A 488 -17.94 8.22 2.43
C ARG A 488 -17.14 8.42 3.71
N ALA A 489 -17.69 9.20 4.61
CA ALA A 489 -17.21 9.39 5.98
C ALA A 489 -18.39 9.26 6.96
N GLN A 490 -19.14 8.17 6.82
CA GLN A 490 -20.36 7.89 7.56
C GLN A 490 -20.04 7.18 8.89
N GLY A 491 -20.56 7.68 10.01
CA GLY A 491 -20.33 7.07 11.32
C GLY A 491 -18.87 7.03 11.77
N VAL A 492 -18.01 7.86 11.18
CA VAL A 492 -16.56 7.87 11.47
C VAL A 492 -16.19 8.98 12.46
N GLY A 493 -17.15 9.73 12.98
CA GLY A 493 -16.97 10.81 13.95
C GLY A 493 -16.82 10.28 15.38
N TYR A 494 -17.45 10.95 16.35
CA TYR A 494 -17.43 10.50 17.74
C TYR A 494 -18.25 9.20 17.91
N GLY A 495 -17.72 8.27 18.70
CA GLY A 495 -18.43 7.04 19.06
C GLY A 495 -19.52 7.25 20.12
N SER A 496 -20.16 6.17 20.55
CA SER A 496 -21.19 6.12 21.59
C SER A 496 -20.85 6.97 22.82
N ASN A 497 -21.80 7.80 23.28
CA ASN A 497 -21.66 8.74 24.40
C ASN A 497 -20.50 9.76 24.28
N ALA A 498 -19.82 9.83 23.14
CA ALA A 498 -18.72 10.76 22.93
C ALA A 498 -19.18 11.93 22.04
N ARG A 499 -18.61 13.11 22.31
CA ARG A 499 -18.92 14.35 21.60
C ARG A 499 -17.79 15.35 21.74
N HIS A 500 -17.80 16.35 20.87
CA HIS A 500 -17.00 17.54 21.11
C HIS A 500 -17.52 18.28 22.37
N PRO A 501 -16.66 18.87 23.21
CA PRO A 501 -17.07 19.52 24.46
C PRO A 501 -18.13 20.61 24.30
N SER A 502 -18.15 21.28 23.13
CA SER A 502 -19.14 22.32 22.83
C SER A 502 -20.52 21.78 22.42
N CYS A 503 -20.64 20.49 22.09
CA CYS A 503 -21.92 19.85 21.76
C CYS A 503 -22.64 19.44 23.04
N SER A 504 -23.97 19.37 23.03
CA SER A 504 -24.71 18.78 24.15
C SER A 504 -24.67 17.25 24.12
N ASP A 505 -24.78 16.61 25.28
CA ASP A 505 -24.88 15.14 25.40
C ASP A 505 -26.27 14.62 25.03
N GLY A 506 -27.25 15.51 24.91
CA GLY A 506 -28.61 15.19 24.57
C GLY A 506 -29.39 14.42 25.64
N GLY A 507 -28.72 13.78 26.59
CA GLY A 507 -29.32 12.98 27.66
C GLY A 507 -29.58 11.52 27.25
N ALA A 508 -29.97 10.71 28.24
CA ALA A 508 -30.14 9.26 28.04
C ALA A 508 -31.14 8.91 26.92
N ARG A 509 -30.79 7.90 26.10
CA ARG A 509 -31.58 7.39 24.96
C ARG A 509 -31.82 8.38 23.82
N ASN A 510 -31.16 9.55 23.86
CA ASN A 510 -31.20 10.51 22.78
C ASN A 510 -30.12 10.23 21.73
N GLY A 511 -30.40 10.66 20.51
CA GLY A 511 -29.39 10.68 19.46
C GLY A 511 -28.36 11.78 19.69
N GLY A 512 -27.25 11.68 18.96
CA GLY A 512 -26.19 12.69 19.00
C GLY A 512 -26.72 14.07 18.56
N MET A 513 -26.12 15.13 19.10
CA MET A 513 -26.44 16.52 18.75
C MET A 513 -25.26 17.17 18.04
N HIS A 514 -25.54 17.83 16.91
CA HIS A 514 -24.57 18.60 16.15
C HIS A 514 -25.18 19.91 15.62
N GLY A 515 -25.73 19.91 14.40
CA GLY A 515 -26.33 21.08 13.75
C GLY A 515 -27.71 21.48 14.28
N GLY A 516 -28.41 20.57 14.98
CA GLY A 516 -29.73 20.77 15.55
C GLY A 516 -29.87 20.21 16.97
N GLY A 517 -30.71 20.83 17.79
CA GLY A 517 -30.93 20.39 19.18
C GLY A 517 -31.82 21.33 20.01
N PRO A 518 -31.96 21.08 21.33
CA PRO A 518 -32.62 21.99 22.26
C PRO A 518 -31.94 23.37 22.27
N GLU A 519 -32.65 24.42 22.67
CA GLU A 519 -32.15 25.80 22.68
C GLU A 519 -30.76 25.94 23.32
N GLY A 520 -29.80 26.50 22.56
CA GLY A 520 -28.43 26.73 23.02
C GLY A 520 -27.57 25.47 23.21
N LYS A 521 -27.98 24.33 22.63
CA LYS A 521 -27.32 23.02 22.82
C LYS A 521 -26.64 22.46 21.56
N THR A 522 -26.62 23.20 20.47
CA THR A 522 -25.87 22.83 19.24
C THR A 522 -24.41 23.25 19.30
N CYS A 523 -23.60 22.72 18.38
CA CYS A 523 -22.17 22.99 18.31
C CYS A 523 -21.65 23.12 16.90
N GLY A 524 -20.45 23.68 16.77
CA GLY A 524 -19.77 23.85 15.49
C GLY A 524 -20.26 25.08 14.74
N ASP A 525 -19.33 25.68 14.00
CA ASP A 525 -19.60 26.83 13.17
C ASP A 525 -20.46 26.43 11.96
N TYR A 526 -21.54 27.17 11.68
CA TYR A 526 -22.39 26.90 10.52
C TYR A 526 -21.83 27.47 9.20
N GLU A 527 -21.00 28.51 9.27
CA GLU A 527 -20.33 29.12 8.11
C GLU A 527 -19.04 28.37 7.78
N TRP A 528 -18.37 27.79 8.77
CA TRP A 528 -17.12 27.04 8.60
C TRP A 528 -17.06 25.73 9.43
N PRO A 529 -17.87 24.72 9.09
CA PRO A 529 -18.02 23.52 9.90
C PRO A 529 -16.80 22.59 9.82
N VAL A 530 -16.17 22.34 10.97
CA VAL A 530 -14.94 21.51 11.08
C VAL A 530 -15.05 20.38 12.11
N LEU A 531 -16.16 20.30 12.85
CA LEU A 531 -16.32 19.33 13.93
C LEU A 531 -16.96 18.04 13.43
N ALA A 532 -16.48 16.89 13.89
CA ALA A 532 -17.17 15.62 13.68
C ALA A 532 -18.50 15.57 14.47
N GLY A 533 -19.46 14.81 13.97
CA GLY A 533 -20.76 14.61 14.62
C GLY A 533 -20.63 13.81 15.92
N ALA A 534 -21.47 14.15 16.90
CA ALA A 534 -21.56 13.44 18.17
C ALA A 534 -22.15 12.03 17.99
N GLY A 535 -21.69 11.07 18.80
CA GLY A 535 -22.33 9.76 18.89
C GLY A 535 -23.64 9.81 19.67
N GLY A 536 -24.52 8.85 19.39
CA GLY A 536 -25.75 8.65 20.15
C GLY A 536 -25.49 8.14 21.57
N SER A 537 -26.46 8.33 22.45
CA SER A 537 -26.39 7.78 23.80
C SER A 537 -26.56 6.27 23.82
N SER A 538 -25.79 5.58 24.66
CA SER A 538 -25.91 4.13 24.84
C SER A 538 -27.22 3.76 25.51
N GLY A 539 -27.87 2.72 24.98
CA GLY A 539 -28.90 1.97 25.69
C GLY A 539 -28.28 0.74 26.33
N GLN A 540 -28.79 -0.44 25.96
CA GLN A 540 -28.14 -1.72 26.24
C GLN A 540 -27.00 -2.06 25.26
N HIS A 541 -26.89 -1.28 24.17
CA HIS A 541 -25.79 -1.34 23.24
C HIS A 541 -25.14 0.03 23.09
N ASP A 542 -24.02 0.07 22.38
CA ASP A 542 -23.41 1.32 21.95
C ASP A 542 -24.35 2.08 21.01
N GLY A 543 -24.48 3.39 21.25
CA GLY A 543 -25.17 4.31 20.37
C GLY A 543 -24.48 4.39 19.00
N GLY A 544 -25.24 4.81 18.00
CA GLY A 544 -24.72 5.03 16.65
C GLY A 544 -23.62 6.09 16.66
N SER A 545 -22.53 5.84 15.94
CA SER A 545 -21.42 6.79 15.83
C SER A 545 -21.83 8.00 14.99
N GLY A 546 -21.34 9.19 15.34
CA GLY A 546 -21.61 10.40 14.57
C GLY A 546 -20.86 10.42 13.23
N GLY A 547 -21.28 11.28 12.31
CA GLY A 547 -20.64 11.47 11.02
C GLY A 547 -19.25 12.11 11.10
N GLY A 548 -18.40 11.89 10.09
CA GLY A 548 -17.06 12.47 10.04
C GLY A 548 -17.02 13.98 9.74
N SER A 549 -15.83 14.57 9.73
CA SER A 549 -15.61 15.92 9.19
C SER A 549 -14.76 15.85 7.92
N VAL A 550 -15.27 16.40 6.82
CA VAL A 550 -14.61 16.40 5.51
C VAL A 550 -14.57 17.83 4.95
N MET A 551 -13.40 18.22 4.43
CA MET A 551 -13.20 19.46 3.69
C MET A 551 -12.81 19.14 2.25
N LEU A 552 -13.56 19.66 1.28
CA LEU A 552 -13.23 19.63 -0.15
C LEU A 552 -12.72 21.02 -0.56
N VAL A 553 -11.54 21.09 -1.15
CA VAL A 553 -10.92 22.36 -1.56
C VAL A 553 -10.48 22.29 -3.01
N CYS A 554 -10.91 23.25 -3.84
CA CYS A 554 -10.43 23.45 -5.21
C CYS A 554 -10.50 24.94 -5.57
N ASN A 555 -9.60 25.73 -4.99
CA ASN A 555 -9.63 27.19 -5.07
C ASN A 555 -8.24 27.84 -5.24
N ALA A 556 -7.27 27.11 -5.80
CA ALA A 556 -5.91 27.63 -5.96
C ALA A 556 -5.82 28.77 -6.98
N THR A 557 -6.68 28.74 -8.02
CA THR A 557 -6.75 29.75 -9.08
C THR A 557 -8.21 30.03 -9.43
N GLU A 558 -8.50 31.15 -10.09
CA GLU A 558 -9.85 31.45 -10.59
C GLU A 558 -10.38 30.42 -11.60
N SER A 559 -9.48 29.66 -12.24
CA SER A 559 -9.80 28.56 -13.15
C SER A 559 -10.00 27.21 -12.45
N SER A 560 -9.69 27.10 -11.16
CA SER A 560 -9.85 25.85 -10.40
C SER A 560 -11.31 25.43 -10.38
N ALA A 561 -11.58 24.19 -10.80
CA ALA A 561 -12.93 23.69 -11.02
C ALA A 561 -13.25 22.47 -10.15
N MET A 562 -14.41 22.50 -9.51
CA MET A 562 -14.95 21.40 -8.71
C MET A 562 -16.28 20.94 -9.31
N GLU A 563 -16.32 19.71 -9.80
CA GLU A 563 -17.51 19.08 -10.38
C GLU A 563 -17.99 17.93 -9.49
N LEU A 564 -19.14 18.08 -8.86
CA LEU A 564 -19.70 17.13 -7.89
C LEU A 564 -21.01 16.53 -8.42
N ASN A 565 -20.91 15.46 -9.22
CA ASN A 565 -22.05 14.70 -9.75
C ASN A 565 -22.34 13.40 -8.99
N GLY A 566 -21.39 12.93 -8.18
CA GLY A 566 -21.55 11.76 -7.32
C GLY A 566 -22.07 12.11 -5.92
N THR A 567 -21.75 11.25 -4.94
CA THR A 567 -22.22 11.39 -3.55
C THR A 567 -21.09 11.70 -2.58
N VAL A 568 -21.25 12.73 -1.75
CA VAL A 568 -20.41 12.99 -0.59
C VAL A 568 -21.28 12.87 0.65
N SER A 569 -20.92 11.98 1.58
CA SER A 569 -21.73 11.71 2.77
C SER A 569 -20.88 11.68 4.03
N VAL A 570 -21.29 12.49 5.00
CA VAL A 570 -20.78 12.53 6.39
C VAL A 570 -21.92 12.21 7.36
N ASP A 571 -22.77 11.24 7.02
CA ASP A 571 -23.96 10.90 7.80
C ASP A 571 -23.62 10.19 9.13
N GLY A 572 -24.48 10.31 10.13
CA GLY A 572 -24.43 9.54 11.37
C GLY A 572 -24.93 8.10 11.19
N GLN A 573 -24.45 7.18 12.01
CA GLN A 573 -24.94 5.81 12.04
C GLN A 573 -26.22 5.68 12.87
N SER A 574 -27.11 4.80 12.45
CA SER A 574 -28.31 4.46 13.23
C SER A 574 -27.95 3.81 14.57
N GLY A 575 -28.84 4.01 15.53
CA GLY A 575 -28.84 3.33 16.80
C GLY A 575 -29.12 1.84 16.68
N ARG A 576 -28.94 1.10 17.78
CA ARG A 576 -29.18 -0.34 17.85
C ARG A 576 -30.39 -0.66 18.71
N ALA A 577 -31.26 -1.50 18.17
CA ALA A 577 -32.46 -1.98 18.86
C ALA A 577 -32.11 -2.94 20.00
N PHE A 578 -32.98 -3.01 21.00
CA PHE A 578 -32.90 -3.97 22.09
C PHE A 578 -34.31 -4.48 22.44
N THR A 579 -34.70 -5.60 21.82
CA THR A 579 -36.06 -6.18 21.95
C THR A 579 -36.07 -7.55 22.63
N SER A 580 -34.91 -8.15 22.91
CA SER A 580 -34.77 -9.49 23.48
C SER A 580 -34.91 -9.56 25.01
N GLY A 581 -35.09 -8.42 25.69
CA GLY A 581 -35.26 -8.34 27.13
C GLY A 581 -35.79 -6.96 27.56
N SER A 582 -35.95 -6.74 28.86
CA SER A 582 -36.42 -5.46 29.40
C SER A 582 -35.28 -4.42 29.46
N GLY A 583 -34.99 -3.77 28.34
CA GLY A 583 -33.93 -2.77 28.24
C GLY A 583 -34.18 -1.72 27.17
N SER A 584 -33.39 -0.65 27.19
CA SER A 584 -33.52 0.47 26.25
C SER A 584 -32.70 0.32 24.99
N ALA A 585 -33.25 0.81 23.89
CA ALA A 585 -32.53 0.99 22.65
C ALA A 585 -31.46 2.07 22.75
N SER A 586 -30.56 2.08 21.77
CA SER A 586 -29.43 3.02 21.69
C SER A 586 -29.71 4.08 20.63
N GLY A 587 -29.41 5.35 20.91
CA GLY A 587 -29.73 6.46 20.01
C GLY A 587 -28.87 6.50 18.74
N GLY A 588 -29.37 7.16 17.70
CA GLY A 588 -28.63 7.39 16.45
C GLY A 588 -27.53 8.46 16.59
N GLY A 589 -26.44 8.35 15.84
CA GLY A 589 -25.38 9.35 15.78
C GLY A 589 -25.81 10.59 14.99
N ALA A 590 -25.28 11.77 15.33
CA ALA A 590 -25.52 12.99 14.57
C ALA A 590 -24.81 12.96 13.21
N GLY A 591 -25.35 13.69 12.23
CA GLY A 591 -24.61 14.04 11.02
C GLY A 591 -23.32 14.81 11.35
N GLY A 592 -22.32 14.70 10.47
CA GLY A 592 -21.01 15.31 10.61
C GLY A 592 -20.91 16.72 10.02
N SER A 593 -19.70 17.11 9.61
CA SER A 593 -19.44 18.40 8.97
C SER A 593 -18.87 18.23 7.56
N LEU A 594 -19.46 18.92 6.59
CA LEU A 594 -18.95 18.99 5.22
C LEU A 594 -18.70 20.45 4.84
N LEU A 595 -17.44 20.77 4.54
CA LEU A 595 -17.04 22.10 4.06
C LEU A 595 -16.55 22.00 2.62
N VAL A 596 -17.18 22.74 1.71
CA VAL A 596 -16.80 22.82 0.30
C VAL A 596 -16.27 24.22 0.01
N VAL A 597 -15.06 24.33 -0.52
CA VAL A 597 -14.44 25.59 -0.93
C VAL A 597 -13.96 25.48 -2.37
N ALA A 598 -14.60 26.20 -3.28
CA ALA A 598 -14.36 26.10 -4.72
C ALA A 598 -14.24 27.48 -5.38
N SER A 599 -13.37 27.60 -6.38
CA SER A 599 -13.39 28.78 -7.26
C SER A 599 -14.57 28.71 -8.23
N ARG A 600 -14.72 27.58 -8.93
CA ARG A 600 -15.89 27.24 -9.75
C ARG A 600 -16.49 25.93 -9.24
N LEU A 601 -17.77 25.94 -8.92
CA LEU A 601 -18.52 24.76 -8.47
C LEU A 601 -19.61 24.41 -9.50
N SER A 602 -19.73 23.15 -9.86
CA SER A 602 -20.84 22.66 -10.68
C SER A 602 -21.21 21.23 -10.32
N GLY A 603 -22.36 20.78 -10.81
CA GLY A 603 -22.75 19.37 -10.81
C GLY A 603 -24.14 19.08 -10.27
N SER A 604 -24.53 17.81 -10.28
CA SER A 604 -25.87 17.35 -9.94
C SER A 604 -25.91 16.31 -8.81
N GLY A 605 -24.81 16.20 -8.05
CA GLY A 605 -24.60 15.15 -7.05
C GLY A 605 -25.38 15.34 -5.75
N THR A 606 -25.09 14.47 -4.77
CA THR A 606 -25.68 14.55 -3.43
C THR A 606 -24.62 14.86 -2.39
N LEU A 607 -24.85 15.90 -1.58
CA LEU A 607 -24.05 16.25 -0.41
C LEU A 607 -24.92 16.03 0.83
N SER A 608 -24.48 15.16 1.75
CA SER A 608 -25.30 14.70 2.87
C SER A 608 -24.56 14.74 4.20
N ALA A 609 -25.23 15.25 5.23
CA ALA A 609 -24.79 15.26 6.62
C ALA A 609 -25.99 14.92 7.53
N ASP A 610 -26.67 13.82 7.24
CA ASP A 610 -27.90 13.43 7.92
C ASP A 610 -27.60 12.67 9.22
N GLY A 611 -28.49 12.81 10.20
CA GLY A 611 -28.45 12.02 11.42
C GLY A 611 -28.86 10.57 11.19
N GLY A 612 -28.30 9.67 12.00
CA GLY A 612 -28.70 8.26 12.04
C GLY A 612 -30.03 8.07 12.75
N ALA A 613 -30.79 7.05 12.36
CA ALA A 613 -32.09 6.76 12.96
C ALA A 613 -31.96 6.29 14.42
N GLY A 614 -33.01 6.52 15.21
CA GLY A 614 -33.22 5.84 16.49
C GLY A 614 -33.59 4.37 16.27
N ALA A 615 -33.81 3.66 17.36
CA ALA A 615 -34.07 2.22 17.35
C ALA A 615 -35.10 1.78 18.40
N ASP A 616 -35.65 0.58 18.16
CA ASP A 616 -36.70 -0.10 18.94
C ASP A 616 -36.19 -0.64 20.28
N GLY A 617 -36.87 -0.27 21.37
CA GLY A 617 -36.57 -0.75 22.72
C GLY A 617 -37.71 -1.57 23.32
N TYR A 618 -37.52 -2.08 24.54
CA TYR A 618 -38.61 -2.78 25.21
C TYR A 618 -39.71 -1.81 25.63
N SER A 619 -40.95 -2.05 25.17
CA SER A 619 -42.15 -1.28 25.53
C SER A 619 -42.06 0.21 25.17
N THR A 620 -41.68 1.08 26.10
CA THR A 620 -41.56 2.54 25.89
C THR A 620 -40.11 3.01 25.95
N LEU A 621 -39.15 2.07 25.92
CA LEU A 621 -37.72 2.34 26.07
C LEU A 621 -37.01 2.54 24.72
N ASP A 622 -37.75 3.07 23.73
CA ASP A 622 -37.26 3.45 22.40
C ASP A 622 -36.20 4.56 22.50
N SER A 623 -35.55 4.81 21.37
CA SER A 623 -34.51 5.83 21.26
C SER A 623 -34.73 6.80 20.11
N ASN A 624 -34.16 7.99 20.27
CA ASN A 624 -34.22 9.04 19.26
C ASN A 624 -33.12 8.91 18.22
N GLY A 625 -33.42 9.39 17.01
CA GLY A 625 -32.41 9.60 15.98
C GLY A 625 -31.51 10.79 16.31
N GLY A 626 -30.35 10.83 15.65
CA GLY A 626 -29.39 11.93 15.76
C GLY A 626 -29.84 13.16 15.00
N SER A 627 -29.36 14.33 15.38
CA SER A 627 -29.61 15.57 14.63
C SER A 627 -28.91 15.55 13.28
N GLY A 628 -29.37 16.42 12.38
CA GLY A 628 -28.59 16.75 11.20
C GLY A 628 -27.24 17.41 11.55
N GLY A 629 -26.31 17.32 10.61
CA GLY A 629 -24.97 17.88 10.70
C GLY A 629 -24.87 19.30 10.15
N ARG A 630 -23.71 19.67 9.62
CA ARG A 630 -23.49 21.00 9.04
C ARG A 630 -22.82 20.88 7.67
N ILE A 631 -23.41 21.55 6.68
CA ILE A 631 -22.83 21.68 5.35
C ILE A 631 -22.62 23.17 5.07
N ALA A 632 -21.42 23.56 4.66
CA ALA A 632 -21.15 24.91 4.18
C ALA A 632 -20.45 24.85 2.81
N ILE A 633 -20.91 25.68 1.88
CA ILE A 633 -20.41 25.76 0.52
C ILE A 633 -19.98 27.20 0.24
N HIS A 634 -18.69 27.37 -0.04
CA HIS A 634 -18.06 28.63 -0.40
C HIS A 634 -17.63 28.56 -1.86
N ALA A 635 -18.41 29.15 -2.75
CA ALA A 635 -18.13 29.25 -4.17
C ALA A 635 -17.71 30.69 -4.50
N TYR A 636 -16.46 30.89 -4.96
CA TYR A 636 -15.94 32.24 -5.18
C TYR A 636 -16.48 32.91 -6.43
N GLN A 637 -16.83 32.12 -7.45
CA GLN A 637 -17.62 32.59 -8.59
C GLN A 637 -19.08 32.18 -8.38
N PRO A 638 -20.05 33.01 -8.83
CA PRO A 638 -21.46 32.67 -8.76
C PRO A 638 -21.71 31.29 -9.39
N SER A 639 -22.18 30.34 -8.61
CA SER A 639 -22.27 28.94 -9.02
C SER A 639 -23.58 28.27 -8.61
N ARG A 640 -24.52 29.01 -7.99
CA ARG A 640 -25.75 28.40 -7.47
C ARG A 640 -26.62 27.80 -8.57
N SER A 641 -26.63 28.39 -9.77
CA SER A 641 -27.30 27.85 -10.96
C SER A 641 -26.61 26.61 -11.53
N ASP A 642 -25.32 26.47 -11.26
CA ASP A 642 -24.45 25.49 -11.91
C ASP A 642 -24.35 24.21 -11.07
N PHE A 643 -24.70 24.28 -9.78
CA PHE A 643 -24.94 23.13 -8.92
C PHE A 643 -26.44 22.89 -8.72
N THR A 644 -26.96 21.86 -9.40
CA THR A 644 -28.38 21.46 -9.37
C THR A 644 -28.62 20.21 -8.51
N GLY A 645 -27.62 19.80 -7.74
CA GLY A 645 -27.68 18.62 -6.89
C GLY A 645 -28.47 18.82 -5.60
N THR A 646 -28.56 17.74 -4.81
CA THR A 646 -29.24 17.72 -3.51
C THR A 646 -28.24 17.98 -2.39
N VAL A 647 -28.52 18.95 -1.54
CA VAL A 647 -27.74 19.21 -0.31
C VAL A 647 -28.66 19.06 0.89
N ARG A 648 -28.35 18.13 1.80
CA ARG A 648 -29.22 17.81 2.95
C ARG A 648 -28.43 17.59 4.23
N ALA A 649 -29.02 18.05 5.34
CA ALA A 649 -28.53 17.82 6.70
C ALA A 649 -29.75 17.56 7.60
N ARG A 650 -30.50 16.49 7.33
CA ARG A 650 -31.75 16.16 8.03
C ARG A 650 -31.46 15.42 9.33
N ALA A 651 -32.40 15.46 10.27
CA ALA A 651 -32.35 14.56 11.41
C ALA A 651 -32.63 13.11 11.01
N GLY A 652 -32.09 12.18 11.78
CA GLY A 652 -32.46 10.77 11.69
C GLY A 652 -33.81 10.54 12.38
N PRO A 653 -34.70 9.70 11.82
CA PRO A 653 -36.02 9.46 12.41
C PRO A 653 -35.92 8.85 13.81
N ALA A 654 -36.78 9.30 14.73
CA ALA A 654 -36.99 8.62 16.01
C ALA A 654 -37.76 7.31 15.80
N TYR A 655 -37.63 6.37 16.74
CA TYR A 655 -38.45 5.17 16.77
C TYR A 655 -39.64 5.34 17.73
N GLY A 656 -40.83 4.96 17.28
CA GLY A 656 -42.08 5.06 18.05
C GLY A 656 -42.79 6.42 17.99
N SER A 657 -44.07 6.46 18.37
CA SER A 657 -44.94 7.64 18.25
C SER A 657 -44.82 8.67 19.40
N TRP A 658 -44.02 8.37 20.42
CA TRP A 658 -44.00 9.12 21.69
C TRP A 658 -42.74 9.96 21.91
N SER A 659 -41.76 9.88 21.01
CA SER A 659 -40.43 10.45 21.24
C SER A 659 -40.16 11.66 20.33
N PRO A 660 -39.63 12.79 20.86
CA PRO A 660 -39.42 13.99 20.07
C PRO A 660 -38.31 13.77 19.03
N GLN A 661 -38.67 14.04 17.77
CA GLN A 661 -37.78 13.96 16.62
C GLN A 661 -36.56 14.88 16.79
N ALA A 662 -35.37 14.47 16.35
CA ALA A 662 -34.22 15.37 16.36
C ALA A 662 -34.39 16.51 15.34
N ALA A 663 -33.72 17.64 15.56
CA ALA A 663 -33.77 18.76 14.62
C ALA A 663 -32.83 18.57 13.42
N ALA A 664 -33.23 19.12 12.28
CA ALA A 664 -32.34 19.28 11.15
C ALA A 664 -31.09 20.10 11.52
N GLY A 665 -30.06 19.88 10.74
CA GLY A 665 -28.83 20.64 10.73
C GLY A 665 -28.93 21.89 9.85
N THR A 666 -27.78 22.37 9.38
CA THR A 666 -27.68 23.61 8.61
C THR A 666 -27.00 23.39 7.27
N VAL A 667 -27.53 23.98 6.20
CA VAL A 667 -26.87 24.10 4.90
C VAL A 667 -26.63 25.58 4.59
N TYR A 668 -25.37 25.99 4.55
CA TYR A 668 -24.96 27.38 4.28
C TYR A 668 -24.31 27.51 2.90
N TRP A 669 -24.71 28.53 2.16
CA TRP A 669 -24.17 28.91 0.87
C TRP A 669 -23.59 30.31 0.93
N CYS A 670 -22.33 30.42 0.56
CA CYS A 670 -21.59 31.64 0.30
C CYS A 670 -21.27 31.67 -1.20
N ASP A 671 -22.08 32.40 -1.96
CA ASP A 671 -22.06 32.40 -3.43
C ASP A 671 -21.49 33.73 -3.97
N GLY A 672 -20.44 33.63 -4.77
CA GLY A 672 -19.63 34.77 -5.20
C GLY A 672 -18.75 35.32 -4.08
N ARG A 673 -17.64 35.97 -4.47
CA ARG A 673 -16.71 36.63 -3.55
C ARG A 673 -16.68 38.13 -3.77
N VAL A 674 -16.86 38.90 -2.70
CA VAL A 674 -16.72 40.37 -2.73
C VAL A 674 -15.27 40.78 -2.50
N SER A 675 -14.95 42.03 -2.85
CA SER A 675 -13.65 42.63 -2.54
C SER A 675 -13.42 42.67 -1.02
N GLU A 676 -12.15 42.75 -0.63
CA GLU A 676 -11.79 42.86 0.78
C GLU A 676 -12.32 44.16 1.40
N SER A 677 -12.29 45.25 0.64
CA SER A 677 -12.85 46.54 1.03
C SER A 677 -14.36 46.48 1.26
N GLU A 678 -15.11 45.75 0.43
CA GLU A 678 -16.56 45.58 0.61
C GLU A 678 -16.87 44.73 1.84
N ALA A 679 -16.17 43.61 2.01
CA ALA A 679 -16.35 42.77 3.19
C ALA A 679 -15.97 43.51 4.48
N ALA A 680 -14.96 44.38 4.45
CA ALA A 680 -14.54 45.19 5.59
C ALA A 680 -15.63 46.17 6.06
N LEU A 681 -16.53 46.63 5.18
CA LEU A 681 -17.67 47.47 5.57
C LEU A 681 -18.69 46.71 6.43
N GLU A 682 -18.82 45.40 6.21
CA GLU A 682 -19.64 44.51 7.02
C GLU A 682 -18.88 43.97 8.26
N GLY A 683 -17.57 44.21 8.30
CA GLY A 683 -16.68 43.79 9.36
C GLY A 683 -16.78 42.29 9.62
N GLU A 684 -17.00 41.95 10.89
CA GLU A 684 -17.07 40.57 11.35
C GLU A 684 -18.24 39.76 10.76
N ALA A 685 -19.28 40.43 10.23
CA ALA A 685 -20.46 39.79 9.64
C ALA A 685 -20.21 39.23 8.22
N ASN A 686 -19.09 39.59 7.57
CA ASN A 686 -18.69 39.02 6.28
C ASN A 686 -17.24 38.52 6.28
N ALA A 687 -16.89 37.74 7.31
CA ALA A 687 -15.55 37.19 7.51
C ALA A 687 -14.99 36.45 6.28
N HIS A 688 -15.89 35.82 5.53
CA HIS A 688 -15.55 34.95 4.40
C HIS A 688 -15.67 35.65 3.03
N ARG A 689 -15.97 36.95 3.01
CA ARG A 689 -16.12 37.76 1.80
C ARG A 689 -17.19 37.21 0.84
N CYS A 690 -18.29 36.73 1.39
CA CYS A 690 -19.43 36.21 0.62
C CYS A 690 -20.16 37.35 -0.09
N GLY A 691 -20.46 37.15 -1.38
CA GLY A 691 -21.34 38.05 -2.13
C GLY A 691 -22.80 37.84 -1.75
N VAL A 692 -23.28 36.60 -1.80
CA VAL A 692 -24.63 36.22 -1.38
C VAL A 692 -24.54 35.13 -0.33
N ARG A 693 -25.23 35.34 0.80
CA ARG A 693 -25.35 34.37 1.89
C ARG A 693 -26.74 33.77 1.88
N ARG A 694 -26.85 32.44 1.84
CA ARG A 694 -28.13 31.73 1.95
C ARG A 694 -28.00 30.60 2.95
N LEU A 695 -28.99 30.51 3.83
CA LEU A 695 -29.16 29.40 4.75
C LEU A 695 -30.38 28.59 4.32
N GLU A 696 -30.19 27.30 4.13
CA GLU A 696 -31.24 26.33 3.79
C GLU A 696 -31.41 25.38 4.99
N LEU A 697 -32.66 25.23 5.44
CA LEU A 697 -33.06 24.32 6.52
C LEU A 697 -34.15 23.40 5.98
N ASP A 698 -33.87 22.10 5.93
CA ASP A 698 -34.78 21.09 5.42
C ASP A 698 -34.71 19.86 6.34
N ASN A 699 -35.87 19.44 6.88
CA ASN A 699 -35.99 18.22 7.68
C ASN A 699 -36.83 17.13 6.96
N GLY A 700 -37.12 17.30 5.67
CA GLY A 700 -37.99 16.41 4.89
C GLY A 700 -39.40 16.32 5.48
N ASP A 701 -40.03 15.15 5.34
CA ASP A 701 -41.39 14.88 5.81
C ASP A 701 -41.44 14.43 7.28
N LEU A 702 -40.39 14.71 8.06
CA LEU A 702 -40.34 14.33 9.47
C LEU A 702 -41.34 15.16 10.30
N PRO A 703 -41.97 14.57 11.34
CA PRO A 703 -42.91 15.28 12.21
C PRO A 703 -42.29 16.52 12.87
N GLU A 704 -43.15 17.49 13.22
CA GLU A 704 -42.73 18.68 13.97
C GLU A 704 -42.03 18.29 15.28
N THR A 705 -40.96 19.02 15.60
CA THR A 705 -40.12 18.78 16.76
C THR A 705 -40.01 20.03 17.65
N PRO A 706 -39.93 19.87 18.99
CA PRO A 706 -39.58 20.97 19.89
C PRO A 706 -38.10 21.40 19.81
N TYR A 707 -37.28 20.73 19.01
CA TYR A 707 -35.87 21.08 18.80
C TYR A 707 -35.70 21.96 17.56
N TYR A 708 -34.63 22.76 17.57
CA TYR A 708 -34.38 23.77 16.55
C TYR A 708 -33.03 23.54 15.86
N PRO A 709 -32.93 23.73 14.53
CA PRO A 709 -31.66 24.04 13.90
C PRO A 709 -31.12 25.33 14.52
N GLN A 710 -29.82 25.36 14.85
CA GLN A 710 -29.22 26.52 15.51
C GLN A 710 -27.93 26.95 14.85
N LEU A 711 -27.82 28.27 14.76
CA LEU A 711 -26.66 28.98 14.25
C LEU A 711 -25.71 29.22 15.41
N SER A 712 -24.52 28.66 15.30
CA SER A 712 -23.41 28.90 16.22
C SER A 712 -22.22 29.37 15.41
N ILE A 713 -21.51 30.36 15.91
CA ILE A 713 -20.23 30.85 15.39
C ILE A 713 -19.24 30.61 16.51
N ALA A 714 -18.10 29.97 16.23
CA ALA A 714 -17.12 29.67 17.28
C ALA A 714 -16.61 30.99 17.90
N GLY A 715 -16.66 31.09 19.24
CA GLY A 715 -16.67 32.34 19.98
C GLY A 715 -15.39 33.20 19.90
N GLY A 716 -15.62 34.52 19.78
CA GLY A 716 -14.61 35.57 19.92
C GLY A 716 -14.84 36.81 19.06
N ARG A 717 -16.09 37.26 18.89
CA ARG A 717 -16.46 38.45 18.10
C ARG A 717 -17.59 39.22 18.77
N ARG A 718 -17.44 39.44 20.08
CA ARG A 718 -18.33 40.33 20.84
C ARG A 718 -17.80 41.74 20.64
N ARG A 719 -18.68 42.66 20.19
CA ARG A 719 -18.45 44.11 20.27
C ARG A 719 -18.25 44.49 21.73
N ASP A 720 -17.00 44.63 22.17
CA ASP A 720 -16.71 45.53 23.27
C ASP A 720 -16.87 46.95 22.73
N ARG A 721 -18.09 47.49 22.89
CA ARG A 721 -18.28 48.94 22.92
C ARG A 721 -17.64 49.42 24.22
N ASP A 722 -16.34 49.72 24.16
CA ASP A 722 -15.75 50.64 25.13
C ASP A 722 -16.21 52.05 24.77
N GLU A 723 -17.23 52.51 25.48
CA GLU A 723 -17.46 53.93 25.69
C GLU A 723 -16.28 54.49 26.49
N SER A 724 -15.20 54.87 25.79
CA SER A 724 -14.24 55.83 26.35
C SER A 724 -14.78 57.24 26.09
N VAL A 725 -15.53 57.70 27.09
CA VAL A 725 -15.84 59.11 27.35
C VAL A 725 -14.55 59.92 27.25
N GLY A 726 -14.60 60.97 26.42
CA GLY A 726 -13.51 61.92 26.28
C GLY A 726 -13.15 62.57 27.61
N SER A 727 -11.86 62.60 27.91
CA SER A 727 -11.27 63.63 28.76
C SER A 727 -10.43 64.53 27.87
N GLY A 728 -10.89 65.78 27.74
CA GLY A 728 -10.10 66.84 27.12
C GLY A 728 -9.01 67.32 28.08
N ALA A 729 -7.90 67.78 27.52
CA ALA A 729 -7.13 68.87 28.07
C ALA A 729 -6.37 69.55 26.93
N ALA A 730 -6.44 70.88 26.97
CA ALA A 730 -5.56 71.80 26.27
C ALA A 730 -4.11 71.68 26.75
#